data_AF-A0A1H7RKX5-F1
#
_entry.id   AF-A0A1H7RKX5-F1
#
_cell.length_a   1.000
_cell.length_b   1.000
_cell.length_c   1.000
_cell.angle_alpha   90.00
_cell.angle_beta   90.00
_cell.angle_gamma   90.00
#
_symmetry.space_group_name_H-M   'P 1'
#
loop_
_entity.id
_entity.type
_entity.pdbx_description
1 polymer ?
#
loop_
_entity_poly.entity_id
_entity_poly.type
_entity_poly.pdbx_seq_one_letter_code
_entity_poly.pdbx_strand_id
1 'polypeptide(L)'
;MPNGSNRTGLRQGLTNYGDEGFSLFLRKAFIKGAGYTDDALSRPIVAIANTGSAYNPCHGNAPQLIDAIRRGVMLAGGLPVEFPTISIAESFSHPTSMYLRNLMSMDTEEMIRAQPMDAVVLIGGCDKTVPAQLMGAAAAGVPAIQLVTGAMLTGSHRGERVGACTDCRRFWASFRGDQIDAEEIDAVNDRLVPTVGTCSVMGTASTMACIAEALGIMLPGGASPPAVSADRIRIAERTGAQAVAMIGAQLTPARILTPHAIENALRVLLAIGGSTNGLIHLTAIAGRLGIRIDLDALDRIARDTPVLVDLKPSGQHYMEDLHRAGGLAVVMRELKPLLHLDALTVTGRTLGEELDAAPAPFGQDVVRPLARPIYPQGGLAVLRGNLAPGGAIVKQSAASAALMEHEGRAVVFEDAEDLARRIDDPDLDVRADDVLVLKRIGPVGAPGMPEAGYIPVPRKLARQGVKDMVRISDGRMSGTAAGTIVLHVTPEAAIGGPLAIVRDGDRIRLSVARRSLDLLVGADEIAARVAALPPRVEDPDARGYRKLFLATITQADEGCDFDFLKAPRVVATVPREPEDEAWRYQLRLTVSEALAGALRGDHAASVHPPLGDVLRRFRATLVCQLDAFAGYVREAEQNGPDGYPLYRWTRATIGNPDKQARYLRSFTVYVGGEQVYPRDVADALEAELRKLVEPEGITAVTKFDTNPANSPQPPAQ
;
A
#
# COMPACT_ATOMS: atom_id res chain seq x y z
N MET A 1 -13.08 22.86 -32.20
CA MET A 1 -14.53 22.62 -32.36
C MET A 1 -15.24 23.26 -31.18
N PRO A 2 -16.33 24.03 -31.36
CA PRO A 2 -16.93 24.76 -30.25
C PRO A 2 -17.71 23.81 -29.32
N ASN A 3 -17.86 24.26 -28.06
CA ASN A 3 -18.75 23.78 -26.99
C ASN A 3 -18.24 22.68 -26.03
N GLY A 4 -17.38 23.11 -25.11
CA GLY A 4 -17.41 22.64 -23.72
C GLY A 4 -18.64 23.17 -22.98
N SER A 5 -19.82 22.63 -23.25
CA SER A 5 -20.88 22.62 -22.25
C SER A 5 -20.74 21.34 -21.42
N ASN A 6 -20.77 21.44 -20.09
CA ASN A 6 -20.90 20.30 -19.20
C ASN A 6 -22.19 19.55 -19.55
N ARG A 7 -22.12 18.57 -20.44
CA ARG A 7 -23.24 17.72 -20.81
C ARG A 7 -23.45 16.72 -19.67
N THR A 8 -24.55 16.87 -18.95
CA THR A 8 -24.94 16.02 -17.82
C THR A 8 -26.14 15.13 -18.17
N GLY A 9 -26.33 14.09 -17.38
CA GLY A 9 -27.43 13.15 -17.50
C GLY A 9 -27.59 12.61 -18.92
N LEU A 10 -28.83 12.57 -19.43
CA LEU A 10 -29.13 11.97 -20.74
C LEU A 10 -28.41 12.60 -21.94
N ARG A 11 -27.83 13.79 -21.80
CA ARG A 11 -27.07 14.46 -22.88
C ARG A 11 -25.61 14.01 -22.98
N GLN A 12 -25.12 13.29 -21.98
CA GLN A 12 -23.76 12.77 -21.93
C GLN A 12 -23.57 11.61 -22.93
N GLY A 13 -22.47 11.61 -23.68
CA GLY A 13 -22.11 10.49 -24.56
C GLY A 13 -23.20 10.11 -25.57
N LEU A 14 -23.84 11.09 -26.22
CA LEU A 14 -24.85 10.80 -27.24
C LEU A 14 -24.21 10.11 -28.46
N THR A 15 -24.86 9.04 -28.94
CA THR A 15 -24.51 8.43 -30.23
C THR A 15 -24.63 9.48 -31.33
N ASN A 16 -23.61 9.62 -32.17
CA ASN A 16 -23.61 10.61 -33.23
C ASN A 16 -24.38 10.07 -34.46
N TYR A 17 -25.63 10.49 -34.63
CA TYR A 17 -26.43 10.25 -35.83
C TYR A 17 -26.39 11.42 -36.82
N GLY A 18 -25.46 12.37 -36.65
CA GLY A 18 -25.40 13.62 -37.42
C GLY A 18 -26.33 14.73 -36.93
N ASP A 19 -27.23 14.42 -35.98
CA ASP A 19 -28.16 15.36 -35.33
C ASP A 19 -28.26 15.05 -33.83
N GLU A 20 -27.72 15.93 -33.00
CA GLU A 20 -27.75 15.81 -31.54
C GLU A 20 -29.18 15.82 -30.97
N GLY A 21 -30.08 16.61 -31.57
CA GLY A 21 -31.48 16.68 -31.19
C GLY A 21 -32.18 15.34 -31.42
N PHE A 22 -31.93 14.72 -32.57
CA PHE A 22 -32.41 13.37 -32.86
C PHE A 22 -31.83 12.33 -31.89
N SER A 23 -30.52 12.37 -31.61
CA SER A 23 -29.89 11.45 -30.65
C SER A 23 -30.52 11.53 -29.26
N LEU A 24 -30.79 12.74 -28.77
CA LEU A 24 -31.44 12.93 -27.48
C LEU A 24 -32.92 12.51 -27.54
N PHE A 25 -33.64 12.85 -28.60
CA PHE A 25 -35.02 12.43 -28.83
C PHE A 25 -35.16 10.90 -28.77
N LEU A 26 -34.30 10.19 -29.49
CA LEU A 26 -34.27 8.73 -29.52
C LEU A 26 -34.05 8.14 -28.13
N ARG A 27 -33.00 8.60 -27.42
CA ARG A 27 -32.69 8.13 -26.06
C ARG A 27 -33.84 8.38 -25.09
N LYS A 28 -34.44 9.58 -25.14
CA LYS A 28 -35.61 9.93 -24.31
C LYS A 28 -36.83 9.05 -24.62
N ALA A 29 -37.07 8.74 -25.89
CA ALA A 29 -38.19 7.88 -26.29
C ALA A 29 -38.05 6.47 -25.68
N PHE A 30 -36.86 5.87 -25.75
CA PHE A 30 -36.62 4.53 -25.20
C PHE A 30 -36.71 4.48 -23.68
N ILE A 31 -36.07 5.42 -22.97
CA ILE A 31 -36.08 5.41 -21.49
C ILE A 31 -37.47 5.72 -20.92
N LYS A 32 -38.34 6.44 -21.64
CA LYS A 32 -39.75 6.63 -21.27
C LYS A 32 -40.55 5.33 -21.27
N GLY A 33 -40.10 4.30 -22.00
CA GLY A 33 -40.67 2.94 -21.90
C GLY A 33 -40.55 2.32 -20.50
N ALA A 34 -39.62 2.80 -19.68
CA ALA A 34 -39.49 2.41 -18.27
C ALA A 34 -40.39 3.21 -17.31
N GLY A 35 -41.22 4.14 -17.81
CA GLY A 35 -42.20 4.89 -17.01
C GLY A 35 -41.70 6.22 -16.43
N TYR A 36 -40.58 6.77 -16.90
CA TYR A 36 -40.04 8.04 -16.41
C TYR A 36 -40.71 9.28 -17.04
N THR A 37 -40.95 10.31 -16.23
CA THR A 37 -41.41 11.64 -16.67
C THR A 37 -40.23 12.50 -17.17
N ASP A 38 -40.52 13.57 -17.91
CA ASP A 38 -39.48 14.51 -18.34
C ASP A 38 -38.79 15.23 -17.17
N ASP A 39 -39.49 15.45 -16.04
CA ASP A 39 -38.89 15.97 -14.80
C ASP A 39 -37.80 15.03 -14.28
N ALA A 40 -38.13 13.75 -14.11
CA ALA A 40 -37.16 12.75 -13.62
C ALA A 40 -35.95 12.64 -14.55
N LEU A 41 -36.17 12.62 -15.86
CA LEU A 41 -35.12 12.53 -16.87
C LEU A 41 -34.26 13.79 -17.00
N SER A 42 -34.65 14.90 -16.37
CA SER A 42 -33.85 16.14 -16.30
C SER A 42 -32.89 16.19 -15.11
N ARG A 43 -33.04 15.26 -14.15
CA ARG A 43 -32.21 15.20 -12.95
C ARG A 43 -30.83 14.58 -13.24
N PRO A 44 -29.82 14.87 -12.41
CA PRO A 44 -28.52 14.20 -12.49
C PRO A 44 -28.65 12.70 -12.24
N ILE A 45 -27.94 11.90 -13.03
CA ILE A 45 -28.03 10.44 -13.01
C ILE A 45 -26.94 9.87 -12.10
N VAL A 46 -27.34 9.19 -11.04
CA VAL A 46 -26.45 8.38 -10.21
C VAL A 46 -26.64 6.91 -10.57
N ALA A 47 -25.61 6.33 -11.19
CA ALA A 47 -25.63 4.92 -11.51
C ALA A 47 -25.28 4.07 -10.27
N ILE A 48 -25.79 2.84 -10.21
CA ILE A 48 -25.54 1.88 -9.13
C ILE A 48 -25.01 0.60 -9.76
N ALA A 49 -23.72 0.32 -9.57
CA ALA A 49 -23.08 -0.89 -10.07
C ALA A 49 -23.47 -2.08 -9.18
N ASN A 50 -24.33 -2.96 -9.70
CA ASN A 50 -24.82 -4.14 -9.00
C ASN A 50 -23.90 -5.35 -9.24
N THR A 51 -23.51 -6.00 -8.16
CA THR A 51 -22.64 -7.19 -8.09
C THR A 51 -23.33 -8.39 -7.41
N GLY A 52 -24.64 -8.31 -7.19
CA GLY A 52 -25.46 -9.38 -6.63
C GLY A 52 -25.50 -10.62 -7.53
N SER A 53 -25.43 -11.80 -6.92
CA SER A 53 -25.54 -13.09 -7.61
C SER A 53 -25.93 -14.18 -6.63
N ALA A 54 -26.75 -15.14 -7.06
CA ALA A 54 -27.08 -16.32 -6.26
C ALA A 54 -25.85 -17.22 -5.98
N TYR A 55 -24.80 -17.15 -6.82
CA TYR A 55 -23.52 -17.81 -6.58
C TYR A 55 -22.59 -17.02 -5.65
N ASN A 56 -23.01 -15.85 -5.18
CA ASN A 56 -22.18 -14.95 -4.38
C ASN A 56 -22.85 -14.56 -3.05
N PRO A 57 -22.83 -15.43 -2.04
CA PRO A 57 -23.45 -15.14 -0.74
C PRO A 57 -22.80 -13.95 0.00
N CYS A 58 -21.56 -13.56 -0.37
CA CYS A 58 -20.92 -12.35 0.16
C CYS A 58 -21.64 -11.05 -0.23
N HIS A 59 -22.47 -11.12 -1.28
CA HIS A 59 -23.29 -10.04 -1.81
C HIS A 59 -24.79 -10.31 -1.65
N GLY A 60 -25.16 -11.24 -0.76
CA GLY A 60 -26.55 -11.63 -0.54
C GLY A 60 -27.47 -10.51 -0.04
N ASN A 61 -26.92 -9.40 0.47
CA ASN A 61 -27.67 -8.20 0.85
C ASN A 61 -27.68 -7.09 -0.21
N ALA A 62 -27.13 -7.32 -1.41
CA ALA A 62 -27.06 -6.30 -2.46
C ALA A 62 -28.43 -5.68 -2.83
N PRO A 63 -29.54 -6.45 -2.94
CA PRO A 63 -30.85 -5.85 -3.21
C PRO A 63 -31.26 -4.77 -2.19
N GLN A 64 -31.05 -5.04 -0.89
CA GLN A 64 -31.36 -4.11 0.19
C GLN A 64 -30.48 -2.85 0.15
N LEU A 65 -29.21 -3.00 -0.26
CA LEU A 65 -28.30 -1.87 -0.42
C LEU A 65 -28.72 -0.99 -1.60
N ILE A 66 -29.09 -1.60 -2.73
CA ILE A 66 -29.56 -0.87 -3.92
C ILE A 66 -30.79 -0.04 -3.57
N ASP A 67 -31.76 -0.60 -2.85
CA ASP A 67 -32.97 0.13 -2.44
C ASP A 67 -32.65 1.28 -1.48
N ALA A 68 -31.71 1.09 -0.57
CA ALA A 68 -31.24 2.15 0.32
C ALA A 68 -30.52 3.27 -0.46
N ILE A 69 -29.63 2.92 -1.39
CA ILE A 69 -28.95 3.89 -2.26
C ILE A 69 -29.97 4.67 -3.09
N ARG A 70 -30.93 3.98 -3.73
CA ARG A 70 -32.03 4.61 -4.49
C ARG A 70 -32.75 5.65 -3.64
N ARG A 71 -33.11 5.30 -2.41
CA ARG A 71 -33.74 6.24 -1.46
C ARG A 71 -32.87 7.47 -1.22
N GLY A 72 -31.58 7.28 -0.94
CA GLY A 72 -30.64 8.39 -0.74
C GLY A 72 -30.49 9.30 -1.95
N VAL A 73 -30.35 8.72 -3.14
CA VAL A 73 -30.25 9.46 -4.41
C VAL A 73 -31.52 10.27 -4.67
N MET A 74 -32.70 9.66 -4.53
CA MET A 74 -33.97 10.33 -4.77
C MET A 74 -34.21 11.49 -3.80
N LEU A 75 -33.92 11.29 -2.50
CA LEU A 75 -34.04 12.33 -1.48
C LEU A 75 -33.08 13.51 -1.72
N ALA A 76 -31.93 13.26 -2.34
CA ALA A 76 -30.97 14.30 -2.72
C ALA A 76 -31.27 14.93 -4.09
N GLY A 77 -32.34 14.52 -4.79
CA GLY A 77 -32.75 15.12 -6.07
C GLY A 77 -32.09 14.51 -7.31
N GLY A 78 -31.45 13.35 -7.21
CA GLY A 78 -30.91 12.60 -8.34
C GLY A 78 -31.88 11.56 -8.92
N LEU A 79 -31.53 10.98 -10.06
CA LEU A 79 -32.18 9.83 -10.69
C LEU A 79 -31.28 8.59 -10.51
N PRO A 80 -31.66 7.61 -9.67
CA PRO A 80 -30.89 6.40 -9.51
C PRO A 80 -31.13 5.41 -10.66
N VAL A 81 -30.07 4.91 -11.27
CA VAL A 81 -30.14 3.90 -12.35
C VAL A 81 -29.23 2.73 -12.01
N GLU A 82 -29.80 1.54 -11.84
CA GLU A 82 -29.03 0.34 -11.56
C GLU A 82 -28.53 -0.30 -12.86
N PHE A 83 -27.28 -0.78 -12.87
CA PHE A 83 -26.74 -1.59 -13.95
C PHE A 83 -25.89 -2.76 -13.38
N PRO A 84 -25.89 -3.93 -14.03
CA PRO A 84 -25.10 -5.06 -13.57
C PRO A 84 -23.63 -4.94 -14.02
N THR A 85 -22.74 -5.52 -13.22
CA THR A 85 -21.38 -5.92 -13.60
C THR A 85 -21.17 -7.39 -13.24
N ILE A 86 -20.14 -8.05 -13.77
CA ILE A 86 -19.88 -9.45 -13.38
C ILE A 86 -19.66 -9.58 -11.87
N SER A 87 -20.21 -10.64 -11.28
CA SER A 87 -20.08 -10.93 -9.85
C SER A 87 -19.00 -11.99 -9.62
N ILE A 88 -18.02 -11.67 -8.78
CA ILE A 88 -16.91 -12.57 -8.43
C ILE A 88 -17.06 -13.04 -6.98
N ALA A 89 -17.13 -14.36 -6.79
CA ALA A 89 -17.15 -15.02 -5.49
C ALA A 89 -15.87 -15.87 -5.31
N GLU A 90 -15.12 -15.63 -4.24
CA GLU A 90 -13.80 -16.27 -4.02
C GLU A 90 -13.85 -17.79 -4.16
N SER A 91 -14.72 -18.45 -3.38
CA SER A 91 -14.79 -19.91 -3.30
C SER A 91 -15.52 -20.58 -4.48
N PHE A 92 -16.18 -19.80 -5.35
CA PHE A 92 -16.97 -20.32 -6.49
C PHE A 92 -16.31 -20.05 -7.85
N SER A 93 -15.21 -19.30 -7.88
CA SER A 93 -14.53 -18.92 -9.13
C SER A 93 -13.46 -19.95 -9.50
N HIS A 94 -13.44 -20.37 -10.76
CA HIS A 94 -12.42 -21.27 -11.32
C HIS A 94 -11.66 -20.57 -12.48
N PRO A 95 -10.33 -20.71 -12.60
CA PRO A 95 -9.42 -21.43 -11.69
C PRO A 95 -9.20 -20.71 -10.35
N THR A 96 -9.43 -19.39 -10.30
CA THR A 96 -9.43 -18.59 -9.07
C THR A 96 -10.13 -17.25 -9.35
N SER A 97 -10.62 -16.55 -8.34
CA SER A 97 -11.26 -15.23 -8.49
C SER A 97 -10.30 -14.15 -9.01
N MET A 98 -9.02 -14.23 -8.68
CA MET A 98 -8.00 -13.26 -9.09
C MET A 98 -7.81 -13.26 -10.61
N TYR A 99 -8.00 -14.42 -11.25
CA TYR A 99 -8.03 -14.55 -12.70
C TYR A 99 -9.11 -13.65 -13.32
N LEU A 100 -10.26 -13.47 -12.65
CA LEU A 100 -11.41 -12.69 -13.16
C LEU A 100 -11.37 -11.20 -12.75
N ARG A 101 -10.49 -10.79 -11.83
CA ARG A 101 -10.45 -9.40 -11.31
C ARG A 101 -10.31 -8.38 -12.45
N ASN A 102 -9.37 -8.61 -13.37
CA ASN A 102 -9.09 -7.67 -14.45
C ASN A 102 -10.24 -7.64 -15.47
N LEU A 103 -10.94 -8.77 -15.67
CA LEU A 103 -12.15 -8.81 -16.49
C LEU A 103 -13.26 -7.95 -15.86
N MET A 104 -13.50 -8.06 -14.56
CA MET A 104 -14.48 -7.22 -13.86
C MET A 104 -14.08 -5.74 -13.89
N SER A 105 -12.78 -5.45 -13.81
CA SER A 105 -12.29 -4.08 -13.94
C SER A 105 -12.59 -3.49 -15.33
N MET A 106 -12.35 -4.25 -16.40
CA MET A 106 -12.70 -3.84 -17.77
C MET A 106 -14.20 -3.66 -17.94
N ASP A 107 -15.00 -4.61 -17.46
CA ASP A 107 -16.47 -4.55 -17.48
C ASP A 107 -16.96 -3.29 -16.75
N THR A 108 -16.44 -3.02 -15.55
CA THR A 108 -16.79 -1.82 -14.78
C THR A 108 -16.37 -0.53 -15.50
N GLU A 109 -15.14 -0.47 -16.04
CA GLU A 109 -14.62 0.68 -16.78
C GLU A 109 -15.49 1.03 -17.99
N GLU A 110 -15.79 0.04 -18.82
CA GLU A 110 -16.55 0.24 -20.05
C GLU A 110 -18.01 0.54 -19.76
N MET A 111 -18.62 -0.09 -18.75
CA MET A 111 -20.00 0.22 -18.36
C MET A 111 -20.16 1.64 -17.80
N ILE A 112 -19.17 2.14 -17.05
CA ILE A 112 -19.16 3.53 -16.58
C ILE A 112 -19.01 4.50 -17.77
N ARG A 113 -18.15 4.21 -18.74
CA ARG A 113 -17.91 5.08 -19.91
C ARG A 113 -19.06 5.09 -20.91
N ALA A 114 -19.71 3.95 -21.11
CA ALA A 114 -20.70 3.76 -22.18
C ALA A 114 -22.08 4.35 -21.84
N GLN A 115 -22.38 4.58 -20.57
CA GLN A 115 -23.71 4.98 -20.11
C GLN A 115 -23.74 6.44 -19.63
N PRO A 116 -24.89 7.14 -19.75
CA PRO A 116 -25.02 8.55 -19.40
C PRO A 116 -25.17 8.73 -17.87
N MET A 117 -24.08 8.54 -17.13
CA MET A 117 -24.05 8.71 -15.67
C MET A 117 -23.16 9.87 -15.23
N ASP A 118 -23.67 10.68 -14.31
CA ASP A 118 -22.96 11.84 -13.74
C ASP A 118 -22.13 11.45 -12.51
N ALA A 119 -22.53 10.39 -11.81
CA ALA A 119 -21.80 9.74 -10.73
C ALA A 119 -22.15 8.25 -10.64
N VAL A 120 -21.33 7.46 -9.94
CA VAL A 120 -21.57 6.03 -9.73
C VAL A 120 -21.33 5.60 -8.28
N VAL A 121 -22.25 4.79 -7.76
CA VAL A 121 -22.06 4.03 -6.52
C VAL A 121 -21.62 2.62 -6.87
N LEU A 122 -20.46 2.22 -6.38
CA LEU A 122 -19.85 0.92 -6.63
C LEU A 122 -20.18 -0.02 -5.47
N ILE A 123 -21.07 -0.99 -5.66
CA ILE A 123 -21.35 -2.01 -4.63
C ILE A 123 -20.31 -3.13 -4.78
N GLY A 124 -19.39 -3.19 -3.82
CA GLY A 124 -18.36 -4.21 -3.70
C GLY A 124 -18.51 -5.00 -2.40
N GLY A 125 -17.68 -6.01 -2.21
CA GLY A 125 -17.72 -6.83 -1.00
C GLY A 125 -16.67 -7.92 -1.04
N CYS A 126 -17.04 -9.06 -1.65
CA CYS A 126 -16.14 -10.21 -1.81
C CYS A 126 -14.77 -9.79 -2.37
N ASP A 127 -13.70 -10.46 -1.91
CA ASP A 127 -12.29 -10.11 -2.06
C ASP A 127 -11.90 -9.25 -3.28
N LYS A 128 -12.19 -9.72 -4.50
CA LYS A 128 -11.70 -9.08 -5.73
C LYS A 128 -12.61 -7.98 -6.29
N THR A 129 -13.83 -7.85 -5.77
CA THR A 129 -14.85 -6.92 -6.32
C THR A 129 -14.51 -5.46 -6.06
N VAL A 130 -14.16 -5.10 -4.82
CA VAL A 130 -13.73 -3.73 -4.46
C VAL A 130 -12.55 -3.27 -5.31
N PRO A 131 -11.41 -3.99 -5.38
CA PRO A 131 -10.30 -3.54 -6.19
C PRO A 131 -10.62 -3.50 -7.68
N ALA A 132 -11.35 -4.47 -8.24
CA ALA A 132 -11.75 -4.43 -9.65
C ALA A 132 -12.57 -3.19 -9.99
N GLN A 133 -13.54 -2.84 -9.14
CA GLN A 133 -14.37 -1.65 -9.32
C GLN A 133 -13.57 -0.36 -9.20
N LEU A 134 -12.68 -0.25 -8.21
CA LEU A 134 -11.82 0.92 -8.05
C LEU A 134 -10.84 1.08 -9.22
N MET A 135 -10.27 -0.02 -9.73
CA MET A 135 -9.44 0.00 -10.95
C MET A 135 -10.22 0.53 -12.16
N GLY A 136 -11.43 0.01 -12.40
CA GLY A 136 -12.25 0.45 -13.53
C GLY A 136 -12.75 1.90 -13.39
N ALA A 137 -13.19 2.29 -12.20
CA ALA A 137 -13.65 3.66 -11.93
C ALA A 137 -12.51 4.69 -12.03
N ALA A 138 -11.31 4.34 -11.56
CA ALA A 138 -10.13 5.20 -11.69
C ALA A 138 -9.81 5.52 -13.15
N ALA A 139 -9.96 4.54 -14.05
CA ALA A 139 -9.74 4.72 -15.48
C ALA A 139 -10.92 5.41 -16.19
N ALA A 140 -12.16 5.26 -15.70
CA ALA A 140 -13.35 5.82 -16.34
C ALA A 140 -13.51 7.34 -16.14
N GLY A 141 -13.03 7.89 -15.02
CA GLY A 141 -12.97 9.34 -14.79
C GLY A 141 -14.29 10.00 -14.38
N VAL A 142 -15.31 9.23 -14.00
CA VAL A 142 -16.60 9.72 -13.46
C VAL A 142 -16.53 9.79 -11.93
N PRO A 143 -17.17 10.76 -11.25
CA PRO A 143 -17.32 10.75 -9.79
C PRO A 143 -17.82 9.40 -9.27
N ALA A 144 -17.05 8.76 -8.39
CA ALA A 144 -17.33 7.40 -7.96
C ALA A 144 -17.15 7.25 -6.45
N ILE A 145 -18.06 6.54 -5.80
CA ILE A 145 -18.02 6.25 -4.37
C ILE A 145 -18.21 4.75 -4.13
N GLN A 146 -17.35 4.17 -3.30
CA GLN A 146 -17.42 2.77 -2.92
C GLN A 146 -18.41 2.58 -1.77
N LEU A 147 -19.26 1.55 -1.90
CA LEU A 147 -20.00 0.94 -0.82
C LEU A 147 -19.59 -0.52 -0.71
N VAL A 148 -19.35 -1.02 0.50
CA VAL A 148 -19.14 -2.45 0.74
C VAL A 148 -20.40 -3.12 1.30
N THR A 149 -20.59 -4.40 1.00
CA THR A 149 -21.70 -5.21 1.52
C THR A 149 -21.66 -5.39 3.03
N GLY A 150 -20.46 -5.38 3.62
CA GLY A 150 -20.22 -5.56 5.05
C GLY A 150 -19.86 -7.00 5.41
N ALA A 151 -19.22 -7.17 6.58
CA ALA A 151 -18.80 -8.47 7.07
C ALA A 151 -19.98 -9.30 7.62
N MET A 152 -19.83 -10.63 7.59
CA MET A 152 -20.69 -11.55 8.32
C MET A 152 -20.58 -11.33 9.83
N LEU A 153 -21.60 -11.74 10.58
CA LEU A 153 -21.49 -11.92 12.03
C LEU A 153 -20.75 -13.22 12.35
N THR A 154 -20.28 -13.36 13.59
CA THR A 154 -19.70 -14.61 14.09
C THR A 154 -20.77 -15.63 14.48
N GLY A 155 -20.42 -16.91 14.37
CA GLY A 155 -21.23 -18.03 14.82
C GLY A 155 -20.70 -18.61 16.13
N SER A 156 -21.27 -19.75 16.54
CA SER A 156 -20.80 -20.49 17.70
C SER A 156 -20.81 -22.00 17.45
N HIS A 157 -19.75 -22.67 17.90
CA HIS A 157 -19.64 -24.11 17.93
C HIS A 157 -19.21 -24.55 19.33
N ARG A 158 -20.06 -25.33 20.03
CA ARG A 158 -19.80 -25.83 21.40
C ARG A 158 -19.38 -24.74 22.40
N GLY A 159 -19.92 -23.53 22.27
CA GLY A 159 -19.60 -22.39 23.14
C GLY A 159 -18.35 -21.61 22.72
N GLU A 160 -17.59 -22.09 21.73
CA GLU A 160 -16.51 -21.32 21.10
C GLU A 160 -17.10 -20.38 20.03
N ARG A 161 -16.65 -19.12 20.02
CA ARG A 161 -16.96 -18.17 18.94
C ARG A 161 -16.16 -18.55 17.71
N VAL A 162 -16.84 -18.71 16.57
CA VAL A 162 -16.23 -19.11 15.30
C VAL A 162 -16.63 -18.14 14.20
N GLY A 163 -15.76 -17.96 13.21
CA GLY A 163 -16.08 -17.16 12.04
C GLY A 163 -15.44 -17.71 10.78
N ALA A 164 -15.88 -17.17 9.65
CA ALA A 164 -15.39 -17.60 8.36
C ALA A 164 -13.87 -17.41 8.24
N CYS A 165 -13.27 -18.25 7.39
CA CYS A 165 -11.94 -18.08 6.82
C CYS A 165 -10.79 -18.52 7.78
N THR A 166 -10.49 -17.82 8.89
CA THR A 166 -9.41 -18.25 9.81
C THR A 166 -9.78 -19.53 10.56
N ASP A 167 -11.00 -19.61 11.11
CA ASP A 167 -11.42 -20.82 11.83
C ASP A 167 -11.69 -21.99 10.88
N CYS A 168 -12.15 -21.75 9.65
CA CYS A 168 -12.23 -22.78 8.60
C CYS A 168 -10.89 -23.52 8.45
N ARG A 169 -9.78 -22.76 8.40
CA ARG A 169 -8.43 -23.32 8.26
C ARG A 169 -7.98 -24.06 9.51
N ARG A 170 -8.26 -23.49 10.69
CA ARG A 170 -7.91 -24.11 11.97
C ARG A 170 -8.60 -25.46 12.14
N PHE A 171 -9.92 -25.52 11.97
CA PHE A 171 -10.67 -26.78 12.10
C PHE A 171 -10.27 -27.78 11.03
N TRP A 172 -10.05 -27.34 9.78
CA TRP A 172 -9.55 -28.25 8.73
C TRP A 172 -8.15 -28.79 9.03
N ALA A 173 -7.26 -27.98 9.61
CA ALA A 173 -5.94 -28.43 10.05
C ALA A 173 -6.04 -29.44 11.21
N SER A 174 -6.94 -29.20 12.18
CA SER A 174 -7.22 -30.16 13.27
C SER A 174 -7.79 -31.48 12.73
N PHE A 175 -8.68 -31.43 11.74
CA PHE A 175 -9.21 -32.63 11.07
C PHE A 175 -8.10 -33.39 10.34
N ARG A 176 -7.24 -32.70 9.57
CA ARG A 176 -6.07 -33.32 8.91
C ARG A 176 -5.08 -33.94 9.90
N GLY A 177 -4.99 -33.39 11.11
CA GLY A 177 -4.15 -33.90 12.20
C GLY A 177 -4.81 -34.97 13.05
N ASP A 178 -6.00 -35.46 12.69
CA ASP A 178 -6.81 -36.43 13.44
C ASP A 178 -7.15 -35.99 14.89
N GLN A 179 -7.24 -34.68 15.14
CA GLN A 179 -7.66 -34.12 16.43
C GLN A 179 -9.18 -34.03 16.57
N ILE A 180 -9.88 -33.96 15.44
CA ILE A 180 -11.35 -33.98 15.34
C ILE A 180 -11.73 -34.93 14.21
N ASP A 181 -12.95 -35.46 14.26
CA ASP A 181 -13.45 -36.43 13.28
C ASP A 181 -14.36 -35.79 12.22
N ALA A 182 -14.95 -36.64 11.37
CA ALA A 182 -15.85 -36.23 10.29
C ALA A 182 -17.17 -35.65 10.82
N GLU A 183 -17.67 -36.13 11.96
CA GLU A 183 -18.90 -35.60 12.56
C GLU A 183 -18.68 -34.18 13.08
N GLU A 184 -17.55 -33.94 13.74
CA GLU A 184 -17.21 -32.62 14.24
C GLU A 184 -16.93 -31.61 13.12
N ILE A 185 -16.22 -31.99 12.05
CA ILE A 185 -15.96 -31.06 10.94
C ILE A 185 -17.27 -30.65 10.22
N ASP A 186 -18.22 -31.57 10.06
CA ASP A 186 -19.54 -31.29 9.50
C ASP A 186 -20.34 -30.38 10.45
N ALA A 187 -20.34 -30.66 11.75
CA ALA A 187 -21.01 -29.83 12.75
C ALA A 187 -20.42 -28.42 12.87
N VAL A 188 -19.13 -28.24 12.60
CA VAL A 188 -18.49 -26.92 12.52
C VAL A 188 -18.88 -26.19 11.23
N ASN A 189 -19.01 -26.92 10.10
CA ASN A 189 -19.36 -26.34 8.79
C ASN A 189 -20.65 -25.50 8.87
N ASP A 190 -21.68 -26.02 9.52
CA ASP A 190 -22.98 -25.37 9.73
C ASP A 190 -22.92 -24.08 10.59
N ARG A 191 -21.78 -23.78 11.22
CA ARG A 191 -21.63 -22.68 12.19
C ARG A 191 -20.67 -21.59 11.74
N LEU A 192 -19.78 -21.87 10.78
CA LEU A 192 -18.72 -20.94 10.36
C LEU A 192 -19.24 -19.70 9.64
N VAL A 193 -20.38 -19.82 8.93
CA VAL A 193 -20.96 -18.76 8.08
C VAL A 193 -22.44 -18.56 8.45
N PRO A 194 -22.74 -17.87 9.55
CA PRO A 194 -24.11 -17.78 10.07
C PRO A 194 -24.99 -16.74 9.36
N THR A 195 -24.40 -15.79 8.62
CA THR A 195 -25.12 -14.72 7.93
C THR A 195 -24.54 -14.47 6.53
N VAL A 196 -25.28 -13.71 5.71
CA VAL A 196 -24.71 -13.08 4.50
C VAL A 196 -23.63 -12.06 4.85
N GLY A 197 -22.82 -11.68 3.86
CA GLY A 197 -21.72 -10.72 4.00
C GLY A 197 -20.36 -11.33 3.71
N THR A 198 -19.29 -10.56 3.84
CA THR A 198 -17.91 -11.00 3.57
C THR A 198 -17.26 -11.68 4.79
N CYS A 199 -16.06 -12.27 4.64
CA CYS A 199 -15.31 -12.87 5.76
C CYS A 199 -15.27 -11.93 6.97
N SER A 200 -15.58 -12.44 8.17
CA SER A 200 -15.67 -11.64 9.41
C SER A 200 -14.32 -11.32 10.06
N VAL A 201 -13.21 -11.74 9.46
CA VAL A 201 -11.84 -11.52 9.95
C VAL A 201 -11.14 -10.41 9.14
N MET A 202 -9.90 -10.06 9.48
CA MET A 202 -9.06 -9.15 8.69
C MET A 202 -8.49 -9.85 7.44
N GLY A 203 -9.39 -10.45 6.64
CA GLY A 203 -9.10 -11.03 5.33
C GLY A 203 -9.05 -9.98 4.23
N THR A 204 -8.99 -10.41 2.96
CA THR A 204 -8.89 -9.48 1.82
C THR A 204 -10.10 -8.56 1.71
N ALA A 205 -11.32 -9.07 1.82
CA ALA A 205 -12.53 -8.24 1.78
C ALA A 205 -12.52 -7.10 2.82
N SER A 206 -12.26 -7.42 4.09
CA SER A 206 -12.18 -6.43 5.17
C SER A 206 -10.99 -5.47 5.02
N THR A 207 -9.85 -5.99 4.56
CA THR A 207 -8.66 -5.18 4.24
C THR A 207 -9.00 -4.16 3.15
N MET A 208 -9.62 -4.59 2.05
CA MET A 208 -9.99 -3.70 0.94
C MET A 208 -11.10 -2.71 1.32
N ALA A 209 -12.03 -3.10 2.22
CA ALA A 209 -13.00 -2.17 2.78
C ALA A 209 -12.32 -1.04 3.59
N CYS A 210 -11.36 -1.40 4.46
CA CYS A 210 -10.59 -0.43 5.23
C CYS A 210 -9.69 0.44 4.34
N ILE A 211 -9.07 -0.16 3.32
CA ILE A 211 -8.29 0.58 2.31
C ILE A 211 -9.18 1.58 1.57
N ALA A 212 -10.38 1.20 1.14
CA ALA A 212 -11.29 2.11 0.44
C ALA A 212 -11.71 3.31 1.32
N GLU A 213 -11.93 3.10 2.62
CA GLU A 213 -12.19 4.19 3.56
C GLU A 213 -10.94 5.06 3.80
N ALA A 214 -9.75 4.45 3.95
CA ALA A 214 -8.49 5.18 4.12
C ALA A 214 -8.05 5.98 2.89
N LEU A 215 -8.35 5.47 1.68
CA LEU A 215 -8.19 6.18 0.41
C LEU A 215 -9.11 7.39 0.31
N GLY A 216 -10.12 7.50 1.17
CA GLY A 216 -11.13 8.53 1.11
C GLY A 216 -12.18 8.30 0.01
N ILE A 217 -12.25 7.11 -0.61
CA ILE A 217 -13.22 6.79 -1.69
C ILE A 217 -14.51 6.14 -1.17
N MET A 218 -14.70 6.12 0.15
CA MET A 218 -15.87 5.60 0.87
C MET A 218 -16.25 6.60 1.97
N LEU A 219 -17.52 6.65 2.36
CA LEU A 219 -17.93 7.44 3.52
C LEU A 219 -17.20 6.97 4.80
N PRO A 220 -16.77 7.89 5.68
CA PRO A 220 -16.24 7.55 7.00
C PRO A 220 -17.21 6.67 7.80
N GLY A 221 -16.67 5.62 8.42
CA GLY A 221 -17.44 4.57 9.11
C GLY A 221 -18.06 3.54 8.17
N GLY A 222 -17.77 3.59 6.87
CA GLY A 222 -18.34 2.68 5.87
C GLY A 222 -17.75 1.27 5.87
N ALA A 223 -16.52 1.07 6.33
CA ALA A 223 -15.83 -0.21 6.19
C ALA A 223 -16.31 -1.28 7.17
N SER A 224 -16.60 -0.89 8.42
CA SER A 224 -16.79 -1.83 9.54
C SER A 224 -18.21 -2.37 9.79
N PRO A 225 -19.33 -1.69 9.46
CA PRO A 225 -20.66 -2.17 9.80
C PRO A 225 -20.96 -3.57 9.23
N PRO A 226 -21.46 -4.52 10.05
CA PRO A 226 -21.85 -5.85 9.57
C PRO A 226 -22.93 -5.78 8.49
N ALA A 227 -22.94 -6.76 7.58
CA ALA A 227 -23.84 -6.80 6.42
C ALA A 227 -25.34 -6.79 6.79
N VAL A 228 -25.68 -7.38 7.93
CA VAL A 228 -27.06 -7.52 8.42
C VAL A 228 -27.48 -6.41 9.39
N SER A 229 -26.63 -5.41 9.61
CA SER A 229 -26.90 -4.32 10.55
C SER A 229 -27.74 -3.20 9.93
N ALA A 230 -28.53 -2.49 10.75
CA ALA A 230 -29.23 -1.28 10.32
C ALA A 230 -28.25 -0.16 9.91
N ASP A 231 -27.05 -0.13 10.51
CA ASP A 231 -25.99 0.83 10.20
C ASP A 231 -25.54 0.72 8.75
N ARG A 232 -25.39 -0.51 8.24
CA ARG A 232 -25.07 -0.77 6.84
C ARG A 232 -26.10 -0.17 5.89
N ILE A 233 -27.39 -0.30 6.21
CA ILE A 233 -28.50 0.28 5.41
C ILE A 233 -28.48 1.81 5.47
N ARG A 234 -28.26 2.40 6.65
CA ARG A 234 -28.14 3.86 6.81
C ARG A 234 -26.95 4.43 6.04
N ILE A 235 -25.82 3.72 6.03
CA ILE A 235 -24.64 4.11 5.25
C ILE A 235 -24.90 4.01 3.76
N ALA A 236 -25.57 2.96 3.28
CA ALA A 236 -25.93 2.81 1.87
C ALA A 236 -26.80 3.99 1.38
N GLU A 237 -27.79 4.40 2.18
CA GLU A 237 -28.60 5.58 1.88
C GLU A 237 -27.77 6.87 1.85
N ARG A 238 -26.92 7.10 2.87
CA ARG A 238 -26.01 8.26 2.90
C ARG A 238 -25.04 8.27 1.72
N THR A 239 -24.57 7.11 1.27
CA THR A 239 -23.72 6.97 0.09
C THR A 239 -24.45 7.41 -1.17
N GLY A 240 -25.73 7.06 -1.32
CA GLY A 240 -26.57 7.55 -2.42
C GLY A 240 -26.72 9.06 -2.44
N ALA A 241 -26.98 9.67 -1.27
CA ALA A 241 -27.05 11.12 -1.15
C ALA A 241 -25.68 11.79 -1.44
N GLN A 242 -24.59 11.21 -0.94
CA GLN A 242 -23.24 11.72 -1.18
C GLN A 242 -22.87 11.66 -2.67
N ALA A 243 -23.25 10.59 -3.38
CA ALA A 243 -23.00 10.46 -4.81
C ALA A 243 -23.62 11.62 -5.61
N VAL A 244 -24.82 12.09 -5.22
CA VAL A 244 -25.44 13.28 -5.84
C VAL A 244 -24.61 14.54 -5.54
N ALA A 245 -24.15 14.73 -4.30
CA ALA A 245 -23.33 15.89 -3.93
C ALA A 245 -21.98 15.93 -4.68
N MET A 246 -21.39 14.76 -4.95
CA MET A 246 -20.13 14.64 -5.68
C MET A 246 -20.21 15.13 -7.14
N ILE A 247 -21.39 15.11 -7.76
CA ILE A 247 -21.60 15.58 -9.14
C ILE A 247 -21.23 17.06 -9.27
N GLY A 248 -21.78 17.90 -8.39
CA GLY A 248 -21.50 19.34 -8.39
C GLY A 248 -20.05 19.66 -8.01
N ALA A 249 -19.48 18.89 -7.07
CA ALA A 249 -18.10 19.06 -6.61
C ALA A 249 -17.05 18.44 -7.57
N GLN A 250 -17.48 17.68 -8.60
CA GLN A 250 -16.62 16.97 -9.55
C GLN A 250 -15.55 16.11 -8.86
N LEU A 251 -15.93 15.37 -7.81
CA LEU A 251 -15.03 14.54 -7.01
C LEU A 251 -14.78 13.19 -7.70
N THR A 252 -13.88 13.20 -8.69
CA THR A 252 -13.47 12.00 -9.43
C THR A 252 -12.42 11.18 -8.65
N PRO A 253 -12.27 9.88 -8.95
CA PRO A 253 -11.21 9.05 -8.36
C PRO A 253 -9.82 9.68 -8.50
N ALA A 254 -9.47 10.27 -9.64
CA ALA A 254 -8.15 10.90 -9.84
C ALA A 254 -7.89 12.09 -8.88
N ARG A 255 -8.93 12.76 -8.37
CA ARG A 255 -8.79 13.85 -7.38
C ARG A 255 -8.66 13.35 -5.94
N ILE A 256 -9.13 12.13 -5.66
CA ILE A 256 -9.17 11.55 -4.31
C ILE A 256 -7.97 10.61 -4.12
N LEU A 257 -7.75 9.71 -5.08
CA LEU A 257 -6.70 8.68 -5.09
C LEU A 257 -5.33 9.25 -5.47
N THR A 258 -4.89 10.25 -4.71
CA THR A 258 -3.60 10.93 -4.87
C THR A 258 -2.45 10.11 -4.29
N PRO A 259 -1.17 10.43 -4.60
CA PRO A 259 -0.02 9.78 -3.97
C PRO A 259 -0.10 9.73 -2.43
N HIS A 260 -0.53 10.82 -1.78
CA HIS A 260 -0.71 10.88 -0.33
C HIS A 260 -1.81 9.93 0.17
N ALA A 261 -2.92 9.83 -0.56
CA ALA A 261 -4.00 8.89 -0.22
C ALA A 261 -3.55 7.43 -0.37
N ILE A 262 -2.78 7.10 -1.42
CA ILE A 262 -2.19 5.77 -1.61
C ILE A 262 -1.24 5.44 -0.44
N GLU A 263 -0.39 6.39 -0.02
CA GLU A 263 0.52 6.18 1.12
C GLU A 263 -0.24 5.97 2.44
N ASN A 264 -1.29 6.76 2.70
CA ASN A 264 -2.18 6.57 3.84
C ASN A 264 -2.80 5.16 3.83
N ALA A 265 -3.24 4.69 2.67
CA ALA A 265 -3.79 3.35 2.53
C ALA A 265 -2.73 2.24 2.77
N LEU A 266 -1.47 2.45 2.39
CA LEU A 266 -0.36 1.54 2.72
C LEU A 266 -0.09 1.51 4.23
N ARG A 267 -0.05 2.67 4.90
CA ARG A 267 0.08 2.77 6.37
C ARG A 267 -1.07 2.03 7.06
N VAL A 268 -2.30 2.22 6.59
CA VAL A 268 -3.48 1.51 7.13
C VAL A 268 -3.38 0.01 6.87
N LEU A 269 -2.99 -0.44 5.67
CA LEU A 269 -2.79 -1.86 5.36
C LEU A 269 -1.82 -2.52 6.35
N LEU A 270 -0.71 -1.85 6.66
CA LEU A 270 0.29 -2.32 7.62
C LEU A 270 -0.28 -2.35 9.05
N ALA A 271 -0.94 -1.28 9.48
CA ALA A 271 -1.42 -1.11 10.84
C ALA A 271 -2.62 -1.99 11.22
N ILE A 272 -3.46 -2.34 10.25
CA ILE A 272 -4.57 -3.27 10.50
C ILE A 272 -4.11 -4.74 10.46
N GLY A 273 -2.84 -5.02 10.15
CA GLY A 273 -2.35 -6.38 9.91
C GLY A 273 -3.07 -7.03 8.72
N GLY A 274 -3.26 -6.26 7.65
CA GLY A 274 -4.12 -6.64 6.53
C GLY A 274 -3.64 -7.84 5.71
N SER A 275 -4.44 -8.20 4.71
CA SER A 275 -4.13 -9.26 3.74
C SER A 275 -2.94 -8.89 2.86
N THR A 276 -2.05 -9.85 2.55
CA THR A 276 -0.96 -9.62 1.57
C THR A 276 -1.52 -9.27 0.19
N ASN A 277 -2.70 -9.79 -0.17
CA ASN A 277 -3.42 -9.43 -1.39
C ASN A 277 -3.75 -7.94 -1.48
N GLY A 278 -3.89 -7.26 -0.33
CA GLY A 278 -4.14 -5.82 -0.27
C GLY A 278 -3.05 -5.00 -0.97
N LEU A 279 -1.80 -5.46 -0.91
CA LEU A 279 -0.69 -4.84 -1.62
C LEU A 279 -0.86 -4.97 -3.13
N ILE A 280 -1.06 -6.19 -3.65
CA ILE A 280 -1.29 -6.44 -5.09
C ILE A 280 -2.45 -5.59 -5.62
N HIS A 281 -3.53 -5.52 -4.85
CA HIS A 281 -4.72 -4.75 -5.19
C HIS A 281 -4.47 -3.24 -5.20
N LEU A 282 -3.80 -2.71 -4.17
CA LEU A 282 -3.48 -1.29 -4.09
C LEU A 282 -2.47 -0.89 -5.18
N THR A 283 -1.49 -1.74 -5.50
CA THR A 283 -0.57 -1.54 -6.63
C THR A 283 -1.33 -1.43 -7.95
N ALA A 284 -2.31 -2.30 -8.20
CA ALA A 284 -3.12 -2.25 -9.42
C ALA A 284 -3.99 -0.98 -9.49
N ILE A 285 -4.66 -0.60 -8.39
CA ILE A 285 -5.46 0.64 -8.32
C ILE A 285 -4.58 1.87 -8.59
N ALA A 286 -3.43 1.96 -7.92
CA ALA A 286 -2.47 3.05 -8.10
C ALA A 286 -1.94 3.09 -9.55
N GLY A 287 -1.65 1.94 -10.14
CA GLY A 287 -1.18 1.79 -11.52
C GLY A 287 -2.15 2.31 -12.58
N ARG A 288 -3.47 2.27 -12.34
CA ARG A 288 -4.49 2.89 -13.23
C ARG A 288 -4.39 4.41 -13.29
N LEU A 289 -3.78 5.02 -12.29
CA LEU A 289 -3.55 6.47 -12.20
C LEU A 289 -2.09 6.86 -12.48
N GLY A 290 -1.25 5.91 -12.88
CA GLY A 290 0.18 6.14 -13.12
C GLY A 290 0.99 6.31 -11.84
N ILE A 291 0.47 5.86 -10.69
CA ILE A 291 1.19 5.88 -9.42
C ILE A 291 1.85 4.52 -9.23
N ARG A 292 3.18 4.49 -9.20
CA ARG A 292 3.97 3.27 -8.96
C ARG A 292 4.13 3.03 -7.47
N ILE A 293 3.94 1.79 -7.01
CA ILE A 293 4.30 1.41 -5.64
C ILE A 293 5.76 0.95 -5.59
N ASP A 294 6.55 1.55 -4.71
CA ASP A 294 7.92 1.15 -4.41
C ASP A 294 7.93 0.20 -3.20
N LEU A 295 8.32 -1.05 -3.45
CA LEU A 295 8.36 -2.09 -2.41
C LEU A 295 9.47 -1.87 -1.38
N ASP A 296 10.59 -1.24 -1.75
CA ASP A 296 11.67 -0.96 -0.78
C ASP A 296 11.25 0.19 0.13
N ALA A 297 10.61 1.22 -0.43
CA ALA A 297 10.00 2.30 0.35
C ALA A 297 8.86 1.79 1.25
N LEU A 298 8.07 0.83 0.76
CA LEU A 298 7.07 0.15 1.56
C LEU A 298 7.69 -0.58 2.77
N ASP A 299 8.80 -1.31 2.60
CA ASP A 299 9.46 -1.98 3.73
C ASP A 299 9.97 -0.99 4.78
N ARG A 300 10.45 0.19 4.34
CA ARG A 300 10.86 1.26 5.27
C ARG A 300 9.70 1.72 6.13
N ILE A 301 8.56 2.07 5.52
CA ILE A 301 7.36 2.48 6.28
C ILE A 301 6.69 1.31 7.02
N ALA A 302 7.04 0.06 6.69
CA ALA A 302 6.63 -1.09 7.48
C ALA A 302 7.39 -1.19 8.80
N ARG A 303 8.56 -0.55 8.97
CA ARG A 303 9.32 -0.63 10.23
C ARG A 303 8.82 0.31 11.31
N ASP A 304 8.18 1.41 10.94
CA ASP A 304 7.67 2.47 11.82
C ASP A 304 6.14 2.47 11.96
N THR A 305 5.43 1.59 11.22
CA THR A 305 3.95 1.45 11.30
C THR A 305 3.56 0.18 12.04
N PRO A 306 3.30 0.21 13.36
CA PRO A 306 2.96 -1.00 14.11
C PRO A 306 1.56 -1.53 13.78
N VAL A 307 1.33 -2.84 14.00
CA VAL A 307 -0.02 -3.43 13.94
C VAL A 307 -0.79 -3.05 15.20
N LEU A 308 -1.93 -2.36 15.03
CA LEU A 308 -2.77 -1.84 16.11
C LEU A 308 -4.04 -2.65 16.32
N VAL A 309 -4.52 -3.36 15.29
CA VAL A 309 -5.84 -3.97 15.30
C VAL A 309 -5.79 -5.43 15.73
N ASP A 310 -6.48 -5.76 16.81
CA ASP A 310 -6.57 -7.11 17.40
C ASP A 310 -7.62 -7.98 16.71
N LEU A 311 -7.49 -8.19 15.39
CA LEU A 311 -8.38 -9.04 14.62
C LEU A 311 -7.67 -10.28 14.10
N LYS A 312 -8.38 -11.41 14.06
CA LYS A 312 -7.90 -12.61 13.37
C LYS A 312 -7.49 -12.26 11.92
N PRO A 313 -6.38 -12.82 11.39
CA PRO A 313 -5.57 -13.89 12.00
C PRO A 313 -4.45 -13.42 12.94
N SER A 314 -4.17 -12.11 13.05
CA SER A 314 -3.09 -11.59 13.92
C SER A 314 -3.52 -11.42 15.38
N GLY A 315 -4.82 -11.39 15.62
CA GLY A 315 -5.44 -11.16 16.92
C GLY A 315 -6.57 -12.14 17.23
N GLN A 316 -7.45 -11.77 18.15
CA GLN A 316 -8.52 -12.65 18.68
C GLN A 316 -9.94 -12.21 18.28
N HIS A 317 -10.12 -10.97 17.85
CA HIS A 317 -11.45 -10.41 17.57
C HIS A 317 -11.87 -10.51 16.07
N TYR A 318 -13.09 -10.09 15.77
CA TYR A 318 -13.69 -10.07 14.41
C TYR A 318 -14.15 -8.65 14.02
N MET A 319 -14.50 -8.44 12.75
CA MET A 319 -14.93 -7.15 12.21
C MET A 319 -16.10 -6.51 12.96
N GLU A 320 -17.02 -7.30 13.50
CA GLU A 320 -18.11 -6.77 14.34
C GLU A 320 -17.59 -6.12 15.64
N ASP A 321 -16.47 -6.59 16.18
CA ASP A 321 -15.83 -6.03 17.36
C ASP A 321 -15.11 -4.73 17.00
N LEU A 322 -14.44 -4.67 15.84
CA LEU A 322 -13.85 -3.42 15.34
C LEU A 322 -14.93 -2.36 15.09
N HIS A 323 -16.09 -2.76 14.55
CA HIS A 323 -17.23 -1.84 14.42
C HIS A 323 -17.70 -1.30 15.77
N ARG A 324 -17.88 -2.18 16.77
CA ARG A 324 -18.25 -1.80 18.15
C ARG A 324 -17.19 -0.93 18.82
N ALA A 325 -15.92 -1.08 18.45
CA ALA A 325 -14.81 -0.27 18.95
C ALA A 325 -14.74 1.13 18.31
N GLY A 326 -15.59 1.45 17.34
CA GLY A 326 -15.61 2.75 16.65
C GLY A 326 -15.07 2.72 15.21
N GLY A 327 -14.77 1.53 14.67
CA GLY A 327 -14.38 1.33 13.29
C GLY A 327 -13.00 1.88 12.93
N LEU A 328 -12.79 2.18 11.64
CA LEU A 328 -11.49 2.61 11.13
C LEU A 328 -11.07 3.98 11.65
N ALA A 329 -12.02 4.85 12.01
CA ALA A 329 -11.73 6.17 12.58
C ALA A 329 -10.83 6.09 13.83
N VAL A 330 -10.99 5.05 14.67
CA VAL A 330 -10.16 4.86 15.86
C VAL A 330 -8.73 4.46 15.47
N VAL A 331 -8.58 3.62 14.45
CA VAL A 331 -7.27 3.24 13.91
C VAL A 331 -6.55 4.46 13.31
N MET A 332 -7.24 5.23 12.48
CA MET A 332 -6.65 6.40 11.82
C MET A 332 -6.31 7.54 12.79
N ARG A 333 -6.99 7.63 13.94
CA ARG A 333 -6.62 8.57 15.01
C ARG A 333 -5.29 8.21 15.66
N GLU A 334 -5.07 6.94 15.97
CA GLU A 334 -3.77 6.48 16.48
C GLU A 334 -2.68 6.69 15.44
N LEU A 335 -2.97 6.45 14.15
CA LEU A 335 -2.04 6.66 13.05
C LEU A 335 -1.89 8.12 12.62
N LYS A 336 -2.63 9.09 13.19
CA LYS A 336 -2.62 10.50 12.78
C LYS A 336 -1.21 11.08 12.58
N PRO A 337 -0.18 10.77 13.41
CA PRO A 337 1.19 11.24 13.20
C PRO A 337 1.90 10.72 11.94
N LEU A 338 1.40 9.63 11.34
CA LEU A 338 1.98 8.94 10.18
C LEU A 338 1.16 9.13 8.90
N LEU A 339 0.04 9.86 8.97
CA LEU A 339 -0.90 10.03 7.86
C LEU A 339 -0.82 11.45 7.28
N HIS A 340 -0.98 11.54 5.97
CA HIS A 340 -1.20 12.78 5.22
C HIS A 340 -2.64 13.27 5.45
N LEU A 341 -2.81 14.21 6.37
CA LEU A 341 -4.13 14.66 6.82
C LEU A 341 -4.84 15.60 5.85
N ASP A 342 -4.13 16.18 4.89
CA ASP A 342 -4.64 17.05 3.84
C ASP A 342 -5.26 16.27 2.66
N ALA A 343 -5.13 14.94 2.66
CA ALA A 343 -5.70 14.08 1.61
C ALA A 343 -7.23 14.26 1.52
N LEU A 344 -7.72 14.55 0.31
CA LEU A 344 -9.14 14.78 0.04
C LEU A 344 -9.95 13.47 0.10
N THR A 345 -11.21 13.55 0.54
CA THR A 345 -12.14 12.41 0.57
C THR A 345 -13.41 12.67 -0.28
N VAL A 346 -14.25 11.65 -0.46
CA VAL A 346 -15.53 11.71 -1.19
C VAL A 346 -16.51 12.73 -0.63
N THR A 347 -16.35 13.16 0.62
CA THR A 347 -17.19 14.18 1.24
C THR A 347 -16.84 15.59 0.78
N GLY A 348 -15.66 15.77 0.17
CA GLY A 348 -15.05 17.06 -0.14
C GLY A 348 -14.23 17.64 1.02
N ARG A 349 -14.20 16.98 2.18
CA ARG A 349 -13.32 17.32 3.30
C ARG A 349 -12.01 16.55 3.21
N THR A 350 -10.99 17.09 3.86
CA THR A 350 -9.71 16.42 4.09
C THR A 350 -9.85 15.30 5.13
N LEU A 351 -8.93 14.34 5.12
CA LEU A 351 -8.88 13.26 6.11
C LEU A 351 -8.79 13.81 7.54
N GLY A 352 -8.00 14.86 7.77
CA GLY A 352 -7.88 15.52 9.07
C GLY A 352 -9.22 16.06 9.57
N GLU A 353 -9.96 16.77 8.73
CA GLU A 353 -11.30 17.29 9.05
C GLU A 353 -12.31 16.16 9.31
N GLU A 354 -12.20 15.03 8.60
CA GLU A 354 -13.03 13.85 8.86
C GLU A 354 -12.74 13.24 10.24
N LEU A 355 -11.46 13.12 10.62
CA LEU A 355 -11.08 12.58 11.92
C LEU A 355 -11.49 13.49 13.08
N ASP A 356 -11.39 14.81 12.89
CA ASP A 356 -11.79 15.81 13.86
C ASP A 356 -13.33 15.87 14.02
N ALA A 357 -14.09 15.61 12.94
CA ALA A 357 -15.55 15.54 12.97
C ALA A 357 -16.11 14.20 13.48
N ALA A 358 -15.30 13.13 13.49
CA ALA A 358 -15.75 11.81 13.93
C ALA A 358 -16.06 11.79 15.44
N PRO A 359 -16.94 10.89 15.92
CA PRO A 359 -17.31 10.81 17.35
C PRO A 359 -16.09 10.64 18.26
N ALA A 360 -16.10 11.27 19.44
CA ALA A 360 -14.98 11.19 20.39
C ALA A 360 -14.59 9.73 20.70
N PRO A 361 -13.30 9.43 20.87
CA PRO A 361 -12.87 8.08 21.26
C PRO A 361 -13.41 7.71 22.64
N PHE A 362 -13.64 6.42 22.85
CA PHE A 362 -14.05 5.84 24.12
C PHE A 362 -13.19 4.60 24.43
N GLY A 363 -13.23 4.13 25.67
CA GLY A 363 -12.45 2.97 26.10
C GLY A 363 -12.86 1.70 25.36
N GLN A 364 -11.89 1.05 24.70
CA GLN A 364 -12.04 -0.21 23.99
C GLN A 364 -10.66 -0.88 23.86
N ASP A 365 -10.61 -2.19 23.64
CA ASP A 365 -9.35 -2.97 23.61
C ASP A 365 -9.02 -3.61 22.24
N VAL A 366 -9.88 -3.44 21.23
CA VAL A 366 -9.74 -3.99 19.87
C VAL A 366 -8.71 -3.23 19.03
N VAL A 367 -8.64 -1.90 19.18
CA VAL A 367 -7.62 -1.04 18.57
C VAL A 367 -6.66 -0.59 19.65
N ARG A 368 -5.41 -1.02 19.55
CA ARG A 368 -4.36 -0.72 20.51
C ARG A 368 -3.73 0.64 20.24
N PRO A 369 -3.26 1.35 21.28
CA PRO A 369 -2.52 2.59 21.09
C PRO A 369 -1.13 2.33 20.50
N LEU A 370 -0.56 3.33 19.81
CA LEU A 370 0.79 3.24 19.21
C LEU A 370 1.87 2.78 20.21
N ALA A 371 1.75 3.18 21.48
CA ALA A 371 2.71 2.83 22.53
C ALA A 371 2.60 1.37 23.02
N ARG A 372 1.50 0.66 22.71
CA ARG A 372 1.26 -0.73 23.13
C ARG A 372 0.61 -1.56 22.02
N PRO A 373 1.26 -1.67 20.85
CA PRO A 373 0.68 -2.30 19.67
C PRO A 373 0.56 -3.82 19.83
N ILE A 374 -0.17 -4.47 18.91
CA ILE A 374 -0.21 -5.94 18.79
C ILE A 374 1.13 -6.46 18.29
N TYR A 375 1.71 -5.77 17.31
CA TYR A 375 3.04 -6.07 16.77
C TYR A 375 3.80 -4.75 16.52
N PRO A 376 5.07 -4.62 16.94
CA PRO A 376 5.78 -3.34 16.96
C PRO A 376 6.20 -2.82 15.58
N GLN A 377 6.06 -3.62 14.54
CA GLN A 377 6.29 -3.24 13.14
C GLN A 377 5.01 -3.51 12.34
N GLY A 378 5.04 -3.24 11.04
CA GLY A 378 3.95 -3.46 10.11
C GLY A 378 3.64 -4.93 9.95
N GLY A 379 2.38 -5.25 9.60
CA GLY A 379 1.97 -6.64 9.43
C GLY A 379 2.71 -7.39 8.31
N LEU A 380 3.28 -6.66 7.35
CA LEU A 380 3.97 -7.18 6.17
C LEU A 380 5.44 -6.78 6.19
N ALA A 381 6.30 -7.62 5.61
CA ALA A 381 7.68 -7.29 5.28
C ALA A 381 7.98 -7.68 3.84
N VAL A 382 8.82 -6.88 3.17
CA VAL A 382 9.30 -7.18 1.82
C VAL A 382 10.66 -7.87 1.93
N LEU A 383 10.78 -9.05 1.34
CA LEU A 383 12.02 -9.82 1.29
C LEU A 383 12.67 -9.66 -0.07
N ARG A 384 14.00 -9.55 -0.07
CA ARG A 384 14.88 -9.54 -1.25
C ARG A 384 15.84 -10.71 -1.17
N GLY A 385 16.55 -10.99 -2.26
CA GLY A 385 17.59 -12.03 -2.28
C GLY A 385 17.65 -12.71 -3.63
N ASN A 386 18.57 -13.65 -3.79
CA ASN A 386 18.73 -14.34 -5.07
C ASN A 386 17.50 -15.19 -5.46
N LEU A 387 16.67 -15.60 -4.50
CA LEU A 387 15.45 -16.36 -4.76
C LEU A 387 14.26 -15.47 -5.18
N ALA A 388 14.27 -14.20 -4.79
CA ALA A 388 13.19 -13.24 -5.04
C ALA A 388 13.73 -11.85 -5.43
N PRO A 389 14.38 -11.70 -6.60
CA PRO A 389 14.99 -10.44 -7.01
C PRO A 389 13.96 -9.33 -7.24
N GLY A 390 12.76 -9.66 -7.75
CA GLY A 390 11.61 -8.74 -7.86
C GLY A 390 10.89 -8.51 -6.53
N GLY A 391 11.25 -9.28 -5.50
CA GLY A 391 10.69 -9.21 -4.15
C GLY A 391 9.78 -10.37 -3.82
N ALA A 392 9.56 -10.57 -2.53
CA ALA A 392 8.56 -11.48 -1.96
C ALA A 392 7.97 -10.87 -0.69
N ILE A 393 6.79 -11.32 -0.28
CA ILE A 393 6.07 -10.78 0.88
C ILE A 393 5.93 -11.86 1.95
N VAL A 394 6.19 -11.50 3.20
CA VAL A 394 5.85 -12.32 4.37
C VAL A 394 4.94 -11.52 5.31
N LYS A 395 3.89 -12.16 5.84
CA LYS A 395 3.03 -11.57 6.88
C LYS A 395 3.66 -11.82 8.25
N GLN A 396 4.60 -10.96 8.64
CA GLN A 396 5.36 -11.13 9.87
C GLN A 396 4.51 -11.08 11.15
N SER A 397 3.40 -10.33 11.18
CA SER A 397 2.53 -10.29 12.37
C SER A 397 1.75 -11.57 12.64
N ALA A 398 1.74 -12.53 11.71
CA ALA A 398 1.06 -13.82 11.85
C ALA A 398 2.03 -15.01 11.72
N ALA A 399 3.34 -14.76 11.62
CA ALA A 399 4.36 -15.79 11.51
C ALA A 399 4.90 -16.23 12.89
N SER A 400 5.43 -17.44 12.97
CA SER A 400 6.05 -17.95 14.20
C SER A 400 7.43 -17.32 14.39
N ALA A 401 7.66 -16.63 15.51
CA ALA A 401 8.92 -15.93 15.77
C ALA A 401 10.16 -16.82 15.63
N ALA A 402 10.07 -18.10 16.03
CA ALA A 402 11.16 -19.06 15.93
C ALA A 402 11.53 -19.46 14.49
N LEU A 403 10.65 -19.21 13.50
CA LEU A 403 10.86 -19.54 12.09
C LEU A 403 11.19 -18.31 11.24
N MET A 404 11.18 -17.10 11.81
CA MET A 404 11.52 -15.87 11.09
C MET A 404 13.01 -15.77 10.71
N GLU A 405 13.85 -16.53 11.40
CA GLU A 405 15.25 -16.75 11.09
C GLU A 405 15.44 -18.26 10.97
N HIS A 406 15.44 -18.77 9.74
CA HIS A 406 15.39 -20.21 9.48
C HIS A 406 16.27 -20.60 8.31
N GLU A 407 16.95 -21.74 8.44
CA GLU A 407 17.67 -22.36 7.33
C GLU A 407 17.31 -23.84 7.26
N GLY A 408 16.64 -24.22 6.17
CA GLY A 408 16.12 -25.58 6.01
C GLY A 408 16.44 -26.14 4.62
N ARG A 409 16.26 -27.46 4.50
CA ARG A 409 16.33 -28.15 3.20
C ARG A 409 15.01 -27.96 2.47
N ALA A 410 15.07 -27.71 1.17
CA ALA A 410 13.89 -27.57 0.33
C ALA A 410 13.23 -28.93 0.08
N VAL A 411 11.91 -28.97 0.25
CA VAL A 411 11.01 -30.02 -0.25
C VAL A 411 10.09 -29.37 -1.28
N VAL A 412 10.28 -29.74 -2.53
CA VAL A 412 9.74 -29.07 -3.70
C VAL A 412 8.50 -29.80 -4.21
N PHE A 413 7.52 -28.99 -4.60
CA PHE A 413 6.35 -29.38 -5.37
C PHE A 413 6.32 -28.55 -6.65
N GLU A 414 6.26 -29.22 -7.80
CA GLU A 414 6.39 -28.53 -9.10
C GLU A 414 5.16 -27.67 -9.45
N ASP A 415 3.98 -28.10 -9.03
CA ASP A 415 2.71 -27.39 -9.21
C ASP A 415 1.65 -27.89 -8.20
N ALA A 416 0.43 -27.37 -8.32
CA ALA A 416 -0.68 -27.74 -7.42
C ALA A 416 -1.11 -29.21 -7.54
N GLU A 417 -0.96 -29.85 -8.70
CA GLU A 417 -1.29 -31.26 -8.91
C GLU A 417 -0.24 -32.17 -8.24
N ASP A 418 1.04 -31.82 -8.39
CA ASP A 418 2.15 -32.50 -7.70
C ASP A 418 2.02 -32.38 -6.17
N LEU A 419 1.67 -31.18 -5.66
CA LEU A 419 1.37 -30.98 -4.24
C LEU A 419 0.25 -31.91 -3.77
N ALA A 420 -0.88 -31.93 -4.48
CA ALA A 420 -2.04 -32.73 -4.09
C ALA A 420 -1.74 -34.23 -4.05
N ARG A 421 -0.88 -34.73 -4.95
CA ARG A 421 -0.45 -36.13 -4.98
C ARG A 421 0.52 -36.49 -3.86
N ARG A 422 1.49 -35.61 -3.54
CA ARG A 422 2.64 -35.95 -2.68
C ARG A 422 2.52 -35.50 -1.22
N ILE A 423 1.83 -34.40 -0.91
CA ILE A 423 1.95 -33.74 0.41
C ILE A 423 1.57 -34.64 1.60
N ASP A 424 0.65 -35.58 1.37
CA ASP A 424 0.16 -36.52 2.39
C ASP A 424 0.64 -37.97 2.14
N ASP A 425 1.58 -38.18 1.21
CA ASP A 425 2.23 -39.47 1.00
C ASP A 425 3.02 -39.86 2.27
N PRO A 426 2.79 -41.05 2.86
CA PRO A 426 3.54 -41.50 4.03
C PRO A 426 5.06 -41.51 3.79
N ASP A 427 5.50 -41.77 2.56
CA ASP A 427 6.90 -41.93 2.17
C ASP A 427 7.58 -40.62 1.75
N LEU A 428 6.86 -39.49 1.72
CA LEU A 428 7.44 -38.17 1.42
C LEU A 428 8.59 -37.86 2.39
N ASP A 429 9.84 -37.73 1.93
CA ASP A 429 10.95 -37.32 2.81
C ASP A 429 10.79 -35.84 3.21
N VAL A 430 10.17 -35.60 4.37
CA VAL A 430 9.92 -34.28 4.93
C VAL A 430 10.04 -34.30 6.45
N ARG A 431 10.73 -33.31 7.00
CA ARG A 431 10.95 -33.04 8.42
C ARG A 431 10.37 -31.68 8.80
N ALA A 432 10.17 -31.45 10.09
CA ALA A 432 9.57 -30.21 10.58
C ALA A 432 10.42 -28.95 10.31
N ASP A 433 11.73 -29.11 10.16
CA ASP A 433 12.70 -28.04 9.87
C ASP A 433 12.96 -27.84 8.36
N ASP A 434 12.33 -28.64 7.50
CA ASP A 434 12.40 -28.43 6.05
C ASP A 434 11.59 -27.19 5.61
N VAL A 435 11.91 -26.67 4.43
CA VAL A 435 11.22 -25.57 3.76
C VAL A 435 10.37 -26.14 2.64
N LEU A 436 9.05 -26.01 2.72
CA LEU A 436 8.17 -26.43 1.63
C LEU A 436 8.18 -25.37 0.53
N VAL A 437 8.44 -25.78 -0.70
CA VAL A 437 8.50 -24.89 -1.87
C VAL A 437 7.47 -25.34 -2.90
N LEU A 438 6.55 -24.45 -3.27
CA LEU A 438 5.56 -24.70 -4.32
C LEU A 438 5.77 -23.73 -5.48
N LYS A 439 6.03 -24.29 -6.66
CA LYS A 439 6.29 -23.53 -7.88
C LYS A 439 5.03 -23.42 -8.74
N ARG A 440 5.10 -22.57 -9.76
CA ARG A 440 4.14 -22.49 -10.88
C ARG A 440 2.70 -22.25 -10.43
N ILE A 441 2.52 -21.57 -9.30
CA ILE A 441 1.21 -21.09 -8.86
C ILE A 441 1.11 -19.56 -8.90
N GLY A 442 1.97 -18.93 -9.70
CA GLY A 442 1.96 -17.51 -10.01
C GLY A 442 0.86 -17.07 -11.00
N PRO A 443 0.88 -15.79 -11.42
CA PRO A 443 -0.07 -15.25 -12.38
C PRO A 443 -0.15 -16.06 -13.68
N VAL A 444 0.98 -16.41 -14.29
CA VAL A 444 1.04 -17.18 -15.54
C VAL A 444 0.94 -18.67 -15.26
N GLY A 445 1.61 -19.17 -14.21
CA GLY A 445 1.76 -20.59 -13.94
C GLY A 445 0.45 -21.34 -13.70
N ALA A 446 -0.39 -20.84 -12.80
CA ALA A 446 -1.58 -21.57 -12.36
C ALA A 446 -2.73 -21.65 -13.37
N PRO A 447 -3.06 -20.63 -14.19
CA PRO A 447 -2.88 -19.17 -14.10
C PRO A 447 -3.81 -18.47 -13.07
N GLY A 448 -3.67 -17.15 -12.91
CA GLY A 448 -4.49 -16.33 -12.04
C GLY A 448 -3.99 -16.22 -10.60
N MET A 449 -2.83 -16.82 -10.28
CA MET A 449 -2.20 -16.74 -8.97
C MET A 449 -3.15 -17.15 -7.82
N PRO A 450 -3.57 -18.43 -7.72
CA PRO A 450 -4.51 -18.89 -6.70
C PRO A 450 -3.97 -18.70 -5.27
N GLU A 451 -4.86 -18.77 -4.28
CA GLU A 451 -4.52 -18.71 -2.86
C GLU A 451 -3.93 -20.02 -2.32
N ALA A 452 -3.15 -20.72 -3.15
CA ALA A 452 -2.55 -22.02 -2.89
C ALA A 452 -1.16 -21.93 -2.23
N GLY A 453 -0.63 -20.73 -2.00
CA GLY A 453 0.61 -20.51 -1.26
C GLY A 453 0.51 -20.84 0.23
N TYR A 454 -0.71 -21.00 0.76
CA TYR A 454 -0.94 -21.64 2.07
C TYR A 454 -0.78 -23.16 1.95
N ILE A 455 0.46 -23.61 1.74
CA ILE A 455 0.80 -25.04 1.66
C ILE A 455 0.40 -25.69 3.01
N PRO A 456 -0.41 -26.76 3.01
CA PRO A 456 -0.80 -27.42 4.23
C PRO A 456 0.41 -28.13 4.85
N VAL A 457 0.45 -28.18 6.19
CA VAL A 457 1.42 -29.05 6.88
C VAL A 457 1.12 -30.51 6.51
N PRO A 458 2.12 -31.33 6.14
CA PRO A 458 1.94 -32.75 5.87
C PRO A 458 1.19 -33.44 7.00
N ARG A 459 0.19 -34.27 6.71
CA ARG A 459 -0.64 -34.92 7.76
C ARG A 459 0.19 -35.65 8.81
N LYS A 460 1.26 -36.34 8.40
CA LYS A 460 2.14 -37.06 9.32
C LYS A 460 2.85 -36.15 10.32
N LEU A 461 3.21 -34.93 9.92
CA LEU A 461 3.81 -33.93 10.81
C LEU A 461 2.74 -33.25 11.67
N ALA A 462 1.55 -32.99 11.12
CA ALA A 462 0.42 -32.46 11.88
C ALA A 462 0.01 -33.38 13.04
N ARG A 463 -0.02 -34.71 12.82
CA ARG A 463 -0.23 -35.74 13.86
C ARG A 463 0.85 -35.75 14.95
N GLN A 464 2.07 -35.35 14.59
CA GLN A 464 3.19 -35.18 15.54
C GLN A 464 3.13 -33.82 16.28
N GLY A 465 2.12 -32.99 16.00
CA GLY A 465 1.92 -31.70 16.66
C GLY A 465 2.59 -30.52 15.97
N VAL A 466 3.18 -30.70 14.77
CA VAL A 466 3.73 -29.58 13.98
C VAL A 466 2.59 -28.69 13.48
N LYS A 467 2.63 -27.41 13.82
CA LYS A 467 1.60 -26.42 13.46
C LYS A 467 2.05 -25.39 12.43
N ASP A 468 3.35 -25.19 12.28
CA ASP A 468 3.93 -24.22 11.35
C ASP A 468 5.25 -24.74 10.78
N MET A 469 5.55 -24.33 9.56
CA MET A 469 6.77 -24.60 8.79
C MET A 469 7.01 -23.42 7.86
N VAL A 470 8.26 -23.19 7.48
CA VAL A 470 8.58 -22.21 6.44
C VAL A 470 8.06 -22.72 5.09
N ARG A 471 7.23 -21.91 4.43
CA ARG A 471 6.58 -22.25 3.16
C ARG A 471 6.78 -21.13 2.16
N ILE A 472 7.19 -21.45 0.94
CA ILE A 472 7.57 -20.47 -0.08
C ILE A 472 6.83 -20.78 -1.37
N SER A 473 6.22 -19.77 -1.99
CA SER A 473 5.66 -19.91 -3.33
C SER A 473 5.61 -18.59 -4.11
N ASP A 474 5.47 -18.71 -5.42
CA ASP A 474 5.13 -17.61 -6.33
C ASP A 474 3.61 -17.29 -6.32
N GLY A 475 2.84 -17.94 -5.46
CA GLY A 475 1.40 -17.75 -5.34
C GLY A 475 0.97 -16.75 -4.27
N ARG A 476 -0.33 -16.76 -3.97
CA ARG A 476 -0.94 -15.95 -2.89
C ARG A 476 -1.41 -16.84 -1.75
N MET A 477 -1.82 -16.21 -0.66
CA MET A 477 -2.65 -16.86 0.36
C MET A 477 -3.84 -15.97 0.68
N SER A 478 -4.88 -16.56 1.25
CA SER A 478 -5.95 -15.78 1.85
C SER A 478 -5.40 -14.93 2.98
N GLY A 479 -5.81 -13.66 3.08
CA GLY A 479 -5.43 -12.77 4.19
C GLY A 479 -5.77 -13.28 5.60
N THR A 480 -6.53 -14.37 5.66
CA THR A 480 -7.08 -15.03 6.85
C THR A 480 -6.20 -16.17 7.37
N ALA A 481 -5.10 -16.47 6.69
CA ALA A 481 -4.11 -17.47 7.10
C ALA A 481 -3.09 -16.91 8.11
N ALA A 482 -2.53 -17.82 8.91
CA ALA A 482 -1.40 -17.59 9.81
C ALA A 482 -0.27 -18.59 9.54
N GLY A 483 0.92 -18.29 10.05
CA GLY A 483 2.13 -19.09 9.92
C GLY A 483 3.20 -18.42 9.06
N THR A 484 4.36 -19.07 8.98
CA THR A 484 5.58 -18.51 8.40
C THR A 484 5.64 -18.77 6.89
N ILE A 485 4.96 -17.92 6.11
CA ILE A 485 4.72 -18.15 4.68
C ILE A 485 5.24 -16.96 3.88
N VAL A 486 6.12 -17.25 2.92
CA VAL A 486 6.64 -16.33 1.92
C VAL A 486 5.87 -16.49 0.62
N LEU A 487 5.36 -15.38 0.10
CA LEU A 487 4.45 -15.33 -1.03
C LEU A 487 4.95 -14.37 -2.10
N HIS A 488 4.33 -14.42 -3.27
CA HIS A 488 4.54 -13.44 -4.33
C HIS A 488 6.00 -13.40 -4.77
N VAL A 489 6.72 -14.52 -4.66
CA VAL A 489 8.10 -14.63 -5.13
C VAL A 489 8.14 -14.24 -6.60
N THR A 490 8.85 -13.14 -6.86
CA THR A 490 8.88 -12.50 -8.17
C THR A 490 10.32 -12.44 -8.68
N PRO A 491 10.58 -12.74 -9.97
CA PRO A 491 9.63 -13.29 -10.96
C PRO A 491 9.11 -14.69 -10.61
N GLU A 492 7.91 -15.03 -11.07
CA GLU A 492 7.33 -16.37 -10.84
C GLU A 492 8.13 -17.48 -11.55
N ALA A 493 7.97 -18.73 -11.11
CA ALA A 493 8.68 -19.87 -11.68
C ALA A 493 8.30 -20.14 -13.15
N ALA A 494 7.04 -19.91 -13.52
CA ALA A 494 6.52 -20.22 -14.85
C ALA A 494 7.15 -19.38 -15.97
N ILE A 495 7.75 -18.23 -15.65
CA ILE A 495 8.45 -17.37 -16.61
C ILE A 495 9.98 -17.39 -16.43
N GLY A 496 10.50 -18.38 -15.71
CA GLY A 496 11.93 -18.59 -15.51
C GLY A 496 12.53 -17.82 -14.33
N GLY A 497 11.71 -17.36 -13.38
CA GLY A 497 12.20 -16.76 -12.14
C GLY A 497 13.02 -17.76 -11.30
N PRO A 498 13.86 -17.28 -10.37
CA PRO A 498 14.78 -18.13 -9.60
C PRO A 498 14.12 -19.28 -8.81
N LEU A 499 12.84 -19.13 -8.44
CA LEU A 499 12.07 -20.21 -7.81
C LEU A 499 11.99 -21.48 -8.69
N ALA A 500 12.06 -21.35 -10.02
CA ALA A 500 11.96 -22.47 -10.96
C ALA A 500 13.11 -23.49 -10.81
N ILE A 501 14.30 -23.03 -10.41
CA ILE A 501 15.53 -23.84 -10.37
C ILE A 501 15.78 -24.54 -9.03
N VAL A 502 14.94 -24.29 -8.03
CA VAL A 502 15.04 -24.93 -6.71
C VAL A 502 14.79 -26.44 -6.86
N ARG A 503 15.62 -27.25 -6.22
CA ARG A 503 15.51 -28.72 -6.24
C ARG A 503 15.37 -29.25 -4.81
N ASP A 504 14.77 -30.43 -4.67
CA ASP A 504 14.79 -31.18 -3.41
C ASP A 504 16.23 -31.28 -2.90
N GLY A 505 16.44 -31.01 -1.60
CA GLY A 505 17.77 -31.05 -0.98
C GLY A 505 18.49 -29.70 -0.90
N ASP A 506 18.16 -28.72 -1.74
CA ASP A 506 18.80 -27.40 -1.70
C ASP A 506 18.58 -26.72 -0.34
N ARG A 507 19.55 -25.93 0.13
CA ARG A 507 19.42 -25.18 1.38
C ARG A 507 18.84 -23.79 1.09
N ILE A 508 17.80 -23.40 1.82
CA ILE A 508 17.18 -22.07 1.74
C ILE A 508 17.29 -21.39 3.09
N ARG A 509 17.69 -20.12 3.08
CA ARG A 509 17.75 -19.25 4.26
C ARG A 509 16.70 -18.16 4.16
N LEU A 510 15.84 -18.09 5.17
CA LEU A 510 14.93 -16.99 5.43
C LEU A 510 15.47 -16.17 6.60
N SER A 511 15.57 -14.85 6.41
CA SER A 511 15.92 -13.91 7.48
C SER A 511 15.01 -12.69 7.38
N VAL A 512 13.91 -12.69 8.12
CA VAL A 512 12.98 -11.56 8.15
C VAL A 512 13.67 -10.31 8.69
N ALA A 513 14.54 -10.41 9.71
CA ALA A 513 15.20 -9.24 10.28
C ALA A 513 16.06 -8.49 9.24
N ARG A 514 16.84 -9.23 8.44
CA ARG A 514 17.66 -8.68 7.35
C ARG A 514 16.94 -8.53 6.01
N ARG A 515 15.64 -8.87 5.95
CA ARG A 515 14.83 -8.87 4.72
C ARG A 515 15.44 -9.71 3.59
N SER A 516 16.03 -10.86 3.93
CA SER A 516 16.69 -11.74 2.97
C SER A 516 15.99 -13.09 2.78
N LEU A 517 15.98 -13.55 1.53
CA LEU A 517 15.48 -14.84 1.09
C LEU A 517 16.47 -15.44 0.08
N ASP A 518 17.28 -16.38 0.56
CA ASP A 518 18.47 -16.82 -0.15
C ASP A 518 18.45 -18.33 -0.43
N LEU A 519 18.62 -18.70 -1.69
CA LEU A 519 18.98 -20.05 -2.13
C LEU A 519 20.50 -20.23 -1.97
N LEU A 520 20.93 -21.14 -1.11
CA LEU A 520 22.34 -21.35 -0.77
C LEU A 520 23.01 -22.32 -1.74
N VAL A 521 22.99 -21.95 -3.02
CA VAL A 521 23.63 -22.64 -4.13
C VAL A 521 24.64 -21.69 -4.76
N GLY A 522 25.80 -22.21 -5.19
CA GLY A 522 26.84 -21.41 -5.83
C GLY A 522 26.33 -20.70 -7.09
N ALA A 523 26.85 -19.50 -7.37
CA ALA A 523 26.40 -18.68 -8.49
C ALA A 523 26.53 -19.40 -9.85
N ASP A 524 27.60 -20.19 -10.05
CA ASP A 524 27.82 -20.97 -11.27
C ASP A 524 26.75 -22.06 -11.47
N GLU A 525 26.36 -22.75 -10.38
CA GLU A 525 25.31 -23.76 -10.42
C GLU A 525 23.94 -23.11 -10.66
N ILE A 526 23.66 -21.95 -10.05
CA ILE A 526 22.44 -21.18 -10.34
C ILE A 526 22.38 -20.81 -11.82
N ALA A 527 23.47 -20.26 -12.37
CA ALA A 527 23.54 -19.88 -13.79
C ALA A 527 23.35 -21.09 -14.71
N ALA A 528 23.98 -22.23 -14.40
CA ALA A 528 23.82 -23.47 -15.14
C ALA A 528 22.37 -23.98 -15.11
N ARG A 529 21.71 -23.95 -13.94
CA ARG A 529 20.30 -24.36 -13.82
C ARG A 529 19.35 -23.45 -14.56
N VAL A 530 19.57 -22.13 -14.53
CA VAL A 530 18.77 -21.15 -15.27
C VAL A 530 18.92 -21.37 -16.77
N ALA A 531 20.15 -21.58 -17.26
CA ALA A 531 20.41 -21.88 -18.67
C ALA A 531 19.78 -23.20 -19.15
N ALA A 532 19.58 -24.16 -18.23
CA ALA A 532 18.94 -25.43 -18.51
C ALA A 532 17.40 -25.39 -18.42
N LEU A 533 16.78 -24.27 -18.02
CA LEU A 533 15.33 -24.17 -18.00
C LEU A 533 14.77 -24.25 -19.42
N PRO A 534 13.71 -25.06 -19.65
CA PRO A 534 13.08 -25.11 -20.95
C PRO A 534 12.47 -23.73 -21.30
N PRO A 535 12.46 -23.35 -22.59
CA PRO A 535 11.79 -22.13 -23.00
C PRO A 535 10.31 -22.22 -22.63
N ARG A 536 9.71 -21.06 -22.29
CA ARG A 536 8.27 -20.99 -22.07
C ARG A 536 7.55 -21.44 -23.33
N VAL A 537 6.75 -22.50 -23.21
CA VAL A 537 5.84 -22.93 -24.28
C VAL A 537 4.54 -22.17 -24.09
N GLU A 538 4.21 -21.30 -25.03
CA GLU A 538 2.86 -20.74 -25.10
C GLU A 538 1.88 -21.84 -25.46
N ASP A 539 0.72 -21.85 -24.80
CA ASP A 539 -0.34 -22.79 -25.13
C ASP A 539 -0.96 -22.39 -26.48
N PRO A 540 -0.70 -23.14 -27.57
CA PRO A 540 -1.13 -22.76 -28.92
C PRO A 540 -2.66 -22.84 -29.08
N ASP A 541 -3.33 -23.60 -28.22
CA ASP A 541 -4.78 -23.81 -28.23
C ASP A 541 -5.51 -22.80 -27.32
N ALA A 542 -4.77 -21.92 -26.62
CA ALA A 542 -5.36 -20.88 -25.80
C ALA A 542 -6.28 -19.97 -26.63
N ARG A 543 -7.52 -19.79 -26.18
CA ARG A 543 -8.52 -18.92 -26.81
C ARG A 543 -9.29 -18.08 -25.77
N GLY A 544 -10.03 -17.09 -26.25
CA GLY A 544 -10.89 -16.25 -25.41
C GLY A 544 -10.11 -15.51 -24.31
N TYR A 545 -10.73 -15.37 -23.14
CA TYR A 545 -10.13 -14.64 -22.01
C TYR A 545 -8.80 -15.22 -21.55
N ARG A 546 -8.59 -16.55 -21.64
CA ARG A 546 -7.32 -17.19 -21.27
C ARG A 546 -6.16 -16.74 -22.15
N LYS A 547 -6.39 -16.61 -23.45
CA LYS A 547 -5.38 -16.07 -24.37
C LYS A 547 -5.01 -14.63 -24.01
N LEU A 548 -6.02 -13.78 -23.79
CA LEU A 548 -5.81 -12.39 -23.37
C LEU A 548 -5.01 -12.32 -22.06
N PHE A 549 -5.44 -13.07 -21.06
CA PHE A 549 -4.81 -13.09 -19.74
C PHE A 549 -3.33 -13.47 -19.83
N LEU A 550 -3.02 -14.62 -20.43
CA LEU A 550 -1.64 -15.13 -20.47
C LEU A 550 -0.67 -14.26 -21.30
N ALA A 551 -1.20 -13.46 -22.22
CA ALA A 551 -0.43 -12.58 -23.07
C ALA A 551 -0.11 -11.23 -22.41
N THR A 552 -0.92 -10.77 -21.46
CA THR A 552 -0.90 -9.36 -20.99
C THR A 552 -0.77 -9.20 -19.47
N ILE A 553 -0.87 -10.30 -18.71
CA ILE A 553 -0.78 -10.27 -17.25
C ILE A 553 0.62 -9.85 -16.78
N THR A 554 0.67 -8.85 -15.91
CA THR A 554 1.88 -8.40 -15.21
C THR A 554 2.16 -9.25 -13.96
N GLN A 555 3.34 -9.08 -13.36
CA GLN A 555 3.75 -9.82 -12.17
C GLN A 555 3.18 -9.24 -10.87
N ALA A 556 3.42 -9.90 -9.74
CA ALA A 556 2.81 -9.56 -8.45
C ALA A 556 3.29 -8.21 -7.88
N ASP A 557 4.55 -7.88 -8.09
CA ASP A 557 5.16 -6.57 -7.79
C ASP A 557 4.52 -5.42 -8.58
N GLU A 558 3.94 -5.73 -9.74
CA GLU A 558 3.19 -4.79 -10.58
C GLU A 558 1.67 -4.89 -10.41
N GLY A 559 1.19 -5.63 -9.41
CA GLY A 559 -0.23 -5.72 -9.06
C GLY A 559 -1.06 -6.71 -9.87
N CYS A 560 -0.43 -7.57 -10.69
CA CYS A 560 -1.08 -8.54 -11.57
C CYS A 560 -2.18 -7.94 -12.46
N ASP A 561 -1.99 -6.70 -12.94
CA ASP A 561 -2.90 -6.05 -13.88
C ASP A 561 -2.58 -6.45 -15.33
N PHE A 562 -3.44 -6.09 -16.29
CA PHE A 562 -3.09 -6.17 -17.69
C PHE A 562 -2.26 -4.96 -18.12
N ASP A 563 -1.16 -5.20 -18.81
CA ASP A 563 -0.22 -4.16 -19.27
C ASP A 563 -0.91 -3.03 -20.06
N PHE A 564 -1.85 -3.37 -20.94
CA PHE A 564 -2.58 -2.44 -21.80
C PHE A 564 -3.67 -1.65 -21.07
N LEU A 565 -3.99 -1.98 -19.81
CA LEU A 565 -4.94 -1.24 -18.96
C LEU A 565 -4.27 -0.31 -17.96
N LYS A 566 -2.95 -0.40 -17.80
CA LYS A 566 -2.19 0.51 -16.94
C LYS A 566 -2.13 1.91 -17.55
N ALA A 567 -1.96 2.92 -16.71
CA ALA A 567 -1.69 4.26 -17.22
C ALA A 567 -0.41 4.25 -18.09
N PRO A 568 -0.39 4.97 -19.23
CA PRO A 568 0.71 4.90 -20.19
C PRO A 568 2.01 5.52 -19.67
N ARG A 569 1.96 6.28 -18.56
CA ARG A 569 3.11 6.94 -17.95
C ARG A 569 3.01 6.85 -16.43
N VAL A 570 4.15 6.63 -15.79
CA VAL A 570 4.30 6.80 -14.35
C VAL A 570 4.41 8.29 -14.05
N VAL A 571 3.50 8.81 -13.24
CA VAL A 571 3.45 10.22 -12.82
C VAL A 571 3.93 10.43 -11.38
N ALA A 572 3.95 9.38 -10.56
CA ALA A 572 4.45 9.41 -9.20
C ALA A 572 4.93 8.03 -8.75
N THR A 573 5.79 7.99 -7.75
CA THR A 573 6.18 6.76 -7.02
C THR A 573 5.86 6.95 -5.53
N VAL A 574 5.29 5.93 -4.89
CA VAL A 574 4.80 5.94 -3.50
C VAL A 574 5.18 4.63 -2.81
N PRO A 575 5.52 4.58 -1.51
CA PRO A 575 5.81 5.74 -0.65
C PRO A 575 6.93 6.59 -1.23
N ARG A 576 6.86 7.90 -1.05
CA ARG A 576 7.98 8.75 -1.49
C ARG A 576 9.20 8.39 -0.65
N GLU A 577 10.38 8.39 -1.28
CA GLU A 577 11.58 8.52 -0.47
C GLU A 577 11.48 9.86 0.27
N PRO A 578 11.94 9.98 1.52
CA PRO A 578 11.98 11.26 2.20
C PRO A 578 12.71 12.28 1.31
N GLU A 579 11.97 13.16 0.64
CA GLU A 579 12.53 14.09 -0.36
C GLU A 579 13.40 15.19 0.28
N ASP A 580 13.59 15.19 1.61
CA ASP A 580 14.26 16.30 2.31
C ASP A 580 15.02 15.87 3.60
N GLU A 581 15.61 14.66 3.66
CA GLU A 581 16.56 14.28 4.73
C GLU A 581 18.03 14.08 4.28
N ALA A 582 18.32 14.06 2.97
CA ALA A 582 19.68 13.82 2.48
C ALA A 582 20.58 15.07 2.50
N TRP A 583 20.02 16.26 2.32
CA TRP A 583 20.82 17.49 2.22
C TRP A 583 21.00 18.15 3.58
N ARG A 584 22.25 18.32 3.97
CA ARG A 584 22.64 19.08 5.14
C ARG A 584 22.96 20.52 4.72
N TYR A 585 22.94 21.42 5.69
CA TYR A 585 23.07 22.85 5.47
C TYR A 585 24.22 23.39 6.33
N GLN A 586 24.92 24.38 5.80
CA GLN A 586 25.99 25.11 6.48
C GLN A 586 25.65 26.59 6.52
N LEU A 587 25.83 27.22 7.68
CA LEU A 587 25.79 28.68 7.79
C LEU A 587 27.20 29.27 7.86
N ARG A 588 27.37 30.40 7.20
CA ARG A 588 28.55 31.26 7.34
C ARG A 588 28.15 32.66 7.76
N LEU A 589 28.96 33.23 8.64
CA LEU A 589 28.91 34.63 9.01
C LEU A 589 30.00 35.38 8.26
N THR A 590 29.64 36.53 7.71
CA THR A 590 30.63 37.55 7.31
C THR A 590 30.58 38.66 8.36
N VAL A 591 31.73 39.10 8.83
CA VAL A 591 31.83 40.09 9.91
C VAL A 591 32.68 41.29 9.48
N SER A 592 32.55 42.41 10.20
CA SER A 592 33.41 43.57 10.03
C SER A 592 34.87 43.23 10.36
N GLU A 593 35.80 44.03 9.85
CA GLU A 593 37.23 43.84 10.11
C GLU A 593 37.58 43.98 11.60
N ALA A 594 36.91 44.90 12.30
CA ALA A 594 37.07 45.10 13.74
C ALA A 594 36.62 43.87 14.54
N LEU A 595 35.52 43.23 14.15
CA LEU A 595 34.98 42.05 14.84
C LEU A 595 35.76 40.76 14.49
N ALA A 596 36.30 40.65 13.28
CA ALA A 596 37.02 39.47 12.81
C ALA A 596 38.21 39.09 13.70
N GLY A 597 39.02 40.08 14.10
CA GLY A 597 40.20 39.84 14.94
C GLY A 597 39.83 39.29 16.32
N ALA A 598 38.74 39.80 16.90
CA ALA A 598 38.30 39.44 18.24
C ALA A 598 37.57 38.08 18.28
N LEU A 599 36.91 37.65 17.19
CA LEU A 599 36.27 36.33 17.08
C LEU A 599 37.25 35.16 16.89
N ARG A 600 38.45 35.39 16.35
CA ARG A 600 39.45 34.32 16.12
C ARG A 600 40.06 33.73 17.40
N GLY A 601 39.80 34.31 18.57
CA GLY A 601 40.26 33.83 19.88
C GLY A 601 39.27 32.95 20.65
N ASP A 602 38.20 32.46 20.03
CA ASP A 602 37.10 31.69 20.68
C ASP A 602 36.48 32.42 21.88
N HIS A 603 36.29 33.73 21.70
CA HIS A 603 35.80 34.67 22.70
C HIS A 603 34.49 35.34 22.27
N ALA A 604 33.69 34.67 21.44
CA ALA A 604 32.46 35.23 20.86
C ALA A 604 31.50 35.78 21.92
N ALA A 605 31.39 35.10 23.07
CA ALA A 605 30.53 35.51 24.18
C ALA A 605 31.02 36.78 24.92
N SER A 606 32.33 37.05 24.96
CA SER A 606 32.88 38.25 25.60
C SER A 606 33.00 39.44 24.65
N VAL A 607 33.07 39.19 23.34
CA VAL A 607 33.28 40.22 22.31
C VAL A 607 31.96 40.69 21.70
N HIS A 608 30.98 39.79 21.55
CA HIS A 608 29.67 40.10 20.99
C HIS A 608 28.58 39.29 21.73
N PRO A 609 28.13 39.75 22.92
CA PRO A 609 27.25 38.98 23.80
C PRO A 609 25.98 38.41 23.13
N PRO A 610 25.26 39.16 22.26
CA PRO A 610 24.10 38.61 21.55
C PRO A 610 24.43 37.40 20.64
N LEU A 611 25.62 37.38 20.05
CA LEU A 611 26.08 36.28 19.20
C LEU A 611 26.46 35.08 20.07
N GLY A 612 27.14 35.33 21.19
CA GLY A 612 27.45 34.30 22.19
C GLY A 612 26.20 33.60 22.75
N ASP A 613 25.10 34.32 22.92
CA ASP A 613 23.82 33.75 23.37
C ASP A 613 23.21 32.82 22.33
N VAL A 614 23.18 33.24 21.06
CA VAL A 614 22.71 32.40 19.96
C VAL A 614 23.56 31.14 19.85
N LEU A 615 24.90 31.27 19.85
CA LEU A 615 25.81 30.14 19.75
C LEU A 615 25.62 29.14 20.90
N ARG A 616 25.48 29.61 22.15
CA ARG A 616 25.23 28.74 23.31
C ARG A 616 23.92 27.96 23.20
N ARG A 617 22.83 28.62 22.81
CA ARG A 617 21.50 27.98 22.68
C ARG A 617 21.51 26.85 21.65
N PHE A 618 22.25 27.03 20.55
CA PHE A 618 22.36 26.02 19.49
C PHE A 618 23.55 25.07 19.66
N ARG A 619 24.31 25.15 20.77
CA ARG A 619 25.57 24.41 20.98
C ARG A 619 26.52 24.53 19.77
N ALA A 620 26.63 25.77 19.28
CA ALA A 620 27.36 26.10 18.08
C ALA A 620 28.70 26.79 18.40
N THR A 621 29.69 26.60 17.53
CA THR A 621 30.99 27.27 17.58
C THR A 621 31.29 27.95 16.24
N LEU A 622 32.24 28.88 16.25
CA LEU A 622 32.68 29.59 15.06
C LEU A 622 34.12 29.22 14.72
N VAL A 623 34.36 28.90 13.46
CA VAL A 623 35.73 28.68 12.94
C VAL A 623 35.96 29.62 11.78
N CYS A 624 37.03 30.43 11.88
CA CYS A 624 37.44 31.29 10.78
C CYS A 624 37.82 30.43 9.56
N GLN A 625 37.30 30.80 8.38
CA GLN A 625 37.52 30.07 7.13
C GLN A 625 39.01 30.03 6.76
N LEU A 626 39.75 31.12 7.00
CA LEU A 626 41.19 31.12 6.72
C LEU A 626 41.95 30.15 7.64
N ASP A 627 41.57 30.06 8.92
CA ASP A 627 42.19 29.15 9.88
C ASP A 627 41.86 27.69 9.57
N ALA A 628 40.63 27.41 9.12
CA ALA A 628 40.22 26.10 8.64
C ALA A 628 41.04 25.67 7.40
N PHE A 629 41.23 26.58 6.43
CA PHE A 629 42.07 26.32 5.25
C PHE A 629 43.53 26.08 5.62
N ALA A 630 44.08 26.87 6.54
CA ALA A 630 45.44 26.66 7.02
C ALA A 630 45.58 25.33 7.78
N GLY A 631 44.56 24.93 8.55
CA GLY A 631 44.49 23.62 9.21
C GLY A 631 44.50 22.46 8.22
N TYR A 632 43.63 22.51 7.21
CA TYR A 632 43.56 21.51 6.14
C TYR A 632 44.89 21.37 5.39
N VAL A 633 45.57 22.49 5.07
CA VAL A 633 46.88 22.48 4.41
C VAL A 633 47.96 21.85 5.30
N ARG A 634 48.01 22.21 6.59
CA ARG A 634 48.97 21.60 7.52
C ARG A 634 48.77 20.09 7.67
N GLU A 635 47.52 19.66 7.77
CA GLU A 635 47.15 18.25 7.89
C GLU A 635 47.56 17.46 6.63
N ALA A 636 47.25 18.02 5.44
CA ALA A 636 47.67 17.43 4.16
C ALA A 636 49.20 17.36 3.99
N GLU A 637 49.94 18.36 4.49
CA GLU A 637 51.41 18.36 4.46
C GLU A 637 52.02 17.33 5.43
N GLN A 638 51.35 17.04 6.55
CA GLN A 638 51.78 16.03 7.50
C GLN A 638 51.48 14.60 7.03
N ASN A 639 50.33 14.38 6.38
CA ASN A 639 49.84 13.04 6.02
C ASN A 639 50.11 12.66 4.56
N GLY A 640 50.62 13.58 3.73
CA GLY A 640 50.81 13.41 2.30
C GLY A 640 49.65 14.01 1.49
N PRO A 641 49.93 14.90 0.52
CA PRO A 641 48.90 15.70 -0.14
C PRO A 641 47.99 14.93 -1.11
N ASP A 642 48.37 13.71 -1.52
CA ASP A 642 47.65 12.93 -2.53
C ASP A 642 46.27 12.44 -2.05
N GLY A 643 46.04 12.38 -0.75
CA GLY A 643 44.74 12.05 -0.14
C GLY A 643 43.80 13.25 0.08
N TYR A 644 44.22 14.47 -0.31
CA TYR A 644 43.54 15.72 0.00
C TYR A 644 43.13 16.45 -1.30
N PRO A 645 41.94 16.19 -1.87
CA PRO A 645 41.54 16.65 -3.20
C PRO A 645 41.60 18.16 -3.42
N LEU A 646 41.45 18.95 -2.34
CA LEU A 646 41.45 20.40 -2.41
C LEU A 646 42.81 21.02 -2.07
N TYR A 647 43.83 20.24 -1.76
CA TYR A 647 45.11 20.71 -1.22
C TYR A 647 45.72 21.85 -2.05
N ARG A 648 45.90 21.65 -3.36
CA ARG A 648 46.53 22.65 -4.24
C ARG A 648 45.73 23.95 -4.32
N TRP A 649 44.40 23.85 -4.41
CA TRP A 649 43.51 25.02 -4.45
C TRP A 649 43.50 25.77 -3.11
N THR A 650 43.43 25.04 -1.99
CA THR A 650 43.44 25.61 -0.65
C THR A 650 44.78 26.28 -0.36
N ARG A 651 45.91 25.65 -0.74
CA ARG A 651 47.26 26.21 -0.61
C ARG A 651 47.45 27.50 -1.42
N ALA A 652 46.96 27.54 -2.66
CA ALA A 652 46.98 28.74 -3.47
C ALA A 652 46.07 29.85 -2.89
N THR A 653 44.95 29.46 -2.28
CA THR A 653 43.98 30.39 -1.67
C THR A 653 44.53 31.03 -0.41
N ILE A 654 45.18 30.28 0.48
CA ILE A 654 45.85 30.85 1.65
C ILE A 654 47.10 31.66 1.27
N GLY A 655 47.67 31.50 0.07
CA GLY A 655 48.82 32.27 -0.41
C GLY A 655 48.45 33.59 -1.12
N ASN A 656 47.16 33.85 -1.36
CA ASN A 656 46.70 35.03 -2.09
C ASN A 656 46.21 36.12 -1.11
N PRO A 657 46.83 37.32 -1.06
CA PRO A 657 46.48 38.38 -0.11
C PRO A 657 45.03 38.85 -0.18
N ASP A 658 44.45 38.98 -1.38
CA ASP A 658 43.07 39.43 -1.56
C ASP A 658 42.07 38.38 -1.04
N LYS A 659 42.36 37.10 -1.25
CA LYS A 659 41.55 36.00 -0.72
C LYS A 659 41.71 35.88 0.79
N GLN A 660 42.90 36.07 1.34
CA GLN A 660 43.13 36.10 2.78
C GLN A 660 42.26 37.16 3.45
N ALA A 661 42.27 38.40 2.94
CA ALA A 661 41.45 39.49 3.48
C ALA A 661 39.95 39.14 3.50
N ARG A 662 39.45 38.47 2.45
CA ARG A 662 38.07 37.98 2.38
C ARG A 662 37.77 36.88 3.41
N TYR A 663 38.60 35.85 3.49
CA TYR A 663 38.34 34.68 4.36
C TYR A 663 38.63 34.94 5.83
N LEU A 664 39.46 35.95 6.16
CA LEU A 664 39.64 36.44 7.53
C LEU A 664 38.34 36.96 8.14
N ARG A 665 37.45 37.50 7.31
CA ARG A 665 36.15 38.04 7.72
C ARG A 665 35.02 37.03 7.64
N SER A 666 35.31 35.77 7.29
CA SER A 666 34.29 34.72 7.11
C SER A 666 34.45 33.61 8.13
N PHE A 667 33.37 33.29 8.83
CA PHE A 667 33.33 32.27 9.88
C PHE A 667 32.27 31.22 9.55
N THR A 668 32.63 29.95 9.67
CA THR A 668 31.69 28.83 9.56
C THR A 668 31.09 28.54 10.91
N VAL A 669 29.78 28.31 10.94
CA VAL A 669 29.09 27.87 12.15
C VAL A 669 29.11 26.35 12.20
N TYR A 670 29.63 25.78 13.28
CA TYR A 670 29.59 24.35 13.56
C TYR A 670 28.55 24.08 14.63
N VAL A 671 27.67 23.10 14.47
CA VAL A 671 26.63 22.73 15.46
C VAL A 671 26.95 21.36 15.99
N GLY A 672 27.19 21.23 17.30
CA GLY A 672 27.56 19.95 17.90
C GLY A 672 28.87 19.35 17.35
N GLY A 673 29.77 20.19 16.81
CA GLY A 673 31.01 19.76 16.17
C GLY A 673 30.91 19.47 14.67
N GLU A 674 29.70 19.48 14.10
CA GLU A 674 29.46 19.22 12.68
C GLU A 674 29.40 20.50 11.86
N GLN A 675 30.07 20.48 10.70
CA GLN A 675 30.12 21.61 9.76
C GLN A 675 28.83 21.78 8.94
N VAL A 676 28.03 20.72 8.84
CA VAL A 676 26.77 20.65 8.09
C VAL A 676 25.70 19.94 8.94
N TYR A 677 24.48 20.46 8.97
CA TYR A 677 23.41 20.00 9.88
C TYR A 677 22.02 20.04 9.20
N PRO A 678 20.99 19.39 9.79
CA PRO A 678 19.64 19.33 9.23
C PRO A 678 19.01 20.71 8.95
N ARG A 679 18.05 20.75 8.01
CA ARG A 679 17.41 21.98 7.52
C ARG A 679 16.73 22.79 8.62
N ASP A 680 15.99 22.13 9.49
CA ASP A 680 15.27 22.72 10.61
C ASP A 680 16.23 23.42 11.58
N VAL A 681 17.35 22.77 11.89
CA VAL A 681 18.43 23.36 12.70
C VAL A 681 19.01 24.59 12.00
N ALA A 682 19.26 24.49 10.69
CA ALA A 682 19.82 25.59 9.91
C ALA A 682 18.86 26.78 9.77
N ASP A 683 17.58 26.54 9.53
CA ASP A 683 16.57 27.60 9.40
C ASP A 683 16.34 28.32 10.72
N ALA A 684 16.28 27.57 11.83
CA ALA A 684 16.14 28.15 13.17
C ALA A 684 17.37 28.99 13.56
N LEU A 685 18.57 28.48 13.29
CA LEU A 685 19.82 29.18 13.59
C LEU A 685 20.02 30.40 12.68
N GLU A 686 19.70 30.29 11.39
CA GLU A 686 19.75 31.41 10.44
C GLU A 686 18.81 32.55 10.85
N ALA A 687 17.58 32.23 11.25
CA ALA A 687 16.59 33.22 11.69
C ALA A 687 17.08 34.03 12.89
N GLU A 688 17.80 33.41 13.81
CA GLU A 688 18.36 34.07 14.99
C GLU A 688 19.62 34.88 14.67
N LEU A 689 20.51 34.35 13.83
CA LEU A 689 21.72 35.06 13.40
C LEU A 689 21.40 36.28 12.51
N ARG A 690 20.37 36.21 11.67
CA ARG A 690 19.94 37.33 10.81
C ARG A 690 19.47 38.55 11.61
N LYS A 691 18.96 38.36 12.83
CA LYS A 691 18.56 39.46 13.74
C LYS A 691 19.76 40.27 14.24
N LEU A 692 20.97 39.71 14.13
CA LEU A 692 22.21 40.31 14.60
C LEU A 692 23.00 41.00 13.46
N VAL A 693 22.43 41.09 12.25
CA VAL A 693 23.12 41.69 11.11
C VAL A 693 23.13 43.21 11.23
N GLU A 694 24.32 43.78 11.25
CA GLU A 694 24.56 45.22 11.35
C GLU A 694 25.89 45.64 10.71
N PRO A 695 26.04 46.90 10.24
CA PRO A 695 27.21 47.33 9.47
C PRO A 695 28.56 47.18 10.18
N GLU A 696 28.60 47.39 11.49
CA GLU A 696 29.84 47.39 12.29
C GLU A 696 30.12 46.04 12.98
N GLY A 697 29.22 45.06 12.85
CA GLY A 697 29.27 43.74 13.50
C GLY A 697 29.21 42.59 12.50
N ILE A 698 28.11 41.83 12.51
CA ILE A 698 27.86 40.77 11.52
C ILE A 698 27.29 41.43 10.26
N THR A 699 28.05 41.42 9.17
CA THR A 699 27.65 42.11 7.94
C THR A 699 26.77 41.24 7.03
N ALA A 700 26.86 39.91 7.14
CA ALA A 700 25.99 38.99 6.42
C ALA A 700 25.91 37.60 7.07
N VAL A 701 24.77 36.94 6.87
CA VAL A 701 24.57 35.50 7.12
C VAL A 701 24.29 34.82 5.79
N THR A 702 25.03 33.77 5.45
CA THR A 702 24.84 33.02 4.21
C THR A 702 24.61 31.55 4.51
N LYS A 703 23.54 30.99 3.96
CA LYS A 703 23.21 29.57 4.03
C LYS A 703 23.62 28.87 2.75
N PHE A 704 24.34 27.76 2.90
CA PHE A 704 24.73 26.84 1.84
C PHE A 704 24.07 25.50 2.09
N ASP A 705 23.66 24.80 1.03
CA ASP A 705 23.22 23.42 1.12
C ASP A 705 24.28 22.49 0.51
N THR A 706 24.26 21.21 0.89
CA THR A 706 25.16 20.19 0.34
C THR A 706 24.73 19.69 -1.04
N ASN A 707 23.70 20.29 -1.67
CA ASN A 707 23.29 19.91 -3.02
C ASN A 707 24.38 20.39 -4.00
N PRO A 708 25.00 19.47 -4.79
CA PRO A 708 26.02 19.84 -5.76
C PRO A 708 25.53 20.85 -6.82
N ALA A 709 24.21 20.94 -7.06
CA ALA A 709 23.63 21.90 -7.98
C ALA A 709 23.61 23.35 -7.44
N ASN A 710 23.65 23.52 -6.12
CA ASN A 710 23.50 24.83 -5.46
C ASN A 710 24.78 25.30 -4.75
N SER A 711 25.75 24.40 -4.51
CA SER A 711 27.06 24.74 -3.95
C SER A 711 28.12 24.87 -5.06
N PRO A 712 28.80 26.03 -5.20
CA PRO A 712 29.87 26.19 -6.18
C PRO A 712 31.04 25.26 -5.84
N GLN A 713 31.20 24.22 -6.66
CA GLN A 713 32.36 23.33 -6.56
C GLN A 713 33.62 24.11 -6.96
N PRO A 714 34.76 23.90 -6.29
CA PRO A 714 36.03 24.38 -6.80
C PRO A 714 36.23 23.83 -8.23
N PRO A 715 36.82 24.61 -9.14
CA PRO A 715 37.02 24.17 -10.51
C PRO A 715 37.74 22.81 -10.53
N ALA A 716 37.20 21.85 -11.28
CA ALA A 716 37.83 20.56 -11.50
C ALA A 716 39.26 20.81 -12.04
N GLN A 717 40.26 20.20 -11.39
CA GLN A 717 41.64 20.26 -11.84
C GLN A 717 41.85 19.39 -13.08
#